data_AF-A0A7J6P967-F1
#
_entry.id   AF-A0A7J6P967-F1
#
_cell.length_a   1.000
_cell.length_b   1.000
_cell.length_c   1.000
_cell.angle_alpha   90.00
_cell.angle_beta   90.00
_cell.angle_gamma   90.00
#
_symmetry.space_group_name_H-M   'P 1'
#
loop_
_entity.id
_entity.type
_entity.pdbx_description
1 polymer ?
#
loop_
_entity_poly.entity_id
_entity_poly.type
_entity_poly.pdbx_seq_one_letter_code
_entity_poly.pdbx_strand_id
1 'polypeptide(L)'
;MLLFVFTFLLLLLVAARLLAASWLRTGHQSSLAKVPINQSGTEKGGGDSAREMMVVLGSGGHTSEMLTILEALLNDNRAKRISTLHLVVAETDQGSVARAKKLLEGRQLEVEWHMIPRSREVGQRIRKIAEEYKRFIVDYLSPHSATTVRQSSGLAWIESTQALSDAHEGFGMSVDTALVELPPVIVGFEAADASKKLLEPYFTTIFTTLASIWACLSIVWRSPPSLLLVNGPGTCVPVVAAVILLEALALIPGRCSIVYVESICRVTTLSLTGSLFYYLGLCDLLVVQWEVLARRMPTESTKVDAKSDSAELGPGSGTGSAIPRPDKEVVYQGVKIGTIRASDGCVEVTDIGAALNRLTEHFGVDDLEGLLGCLDDNDPLRELRDEFLFPQSLCGDAGDNNKVIYFLGNSLGLMPAPRERTREQRADQVGRPCHRGTLQRRPAVDADGPAMSAIVGAASIDEVALMNSVTVNLHLLLVSHRVETSARSEVDASPAITTRVGKASRSSPSGNSLVCLVVSQLELHGFTREEALIELCPREGEYTLRTDDILAEIDRNKESLAVVCLSGVQYYSGQYFNIPLITAATRKAGAFSLWDLAHAAGNVDLALHQWGVDGAVWCTYKYINSGAGGIGGLFLHQRHHHRNSGPDQQPYLKGWWGHLESTRFEMTNEWEPEVGAAAMRLSNVSMLAGAAMMGSLEVFSKTSMTQLRTKSILLTGLLERELRRLARPSDDEATEIFKIITPEDPCQRGAQLSLRFQAVPPGAAEENVTAFTLRVHRQLEARGVITDYRNPNLIRVAPAPLYCRFADVGDFICRLQSALFDL
;
A
#
# COMPACT_ATOMS: atom_id res chain seq x y z
N MET A 1 -57.08 -13.10 -27.10
CA MET A 1 -57.32 -12.05 -26.07
C MET A 1 -57.26 -12.60 -24.65
N LEU A 2 -58.08 -13.59 -24.26
CA LEU A 2 -58.02 -14.18 -22.91
C LEU A 2 -56.64 -14.70 -22.50
N LEU A 3 -55.94 -15.39 -23.40
CA LEU A 3 -54.57 -15.87 -23.13
C LEU A 3 -53.58 -14.72 -22.90
N PHE A 4 -53.72 -13.61 -23.65
CA PHE A 4 -52.87 -12.44 -23.51
C PHE A 4 -53.12 -11.70 -22.19
N VAL A 5 -54.39 -11.55 -21.81
CA VAL A 5 -54.80 -10.96 -20.52
C VAL A 5 -54.34 -11.83 -19.36
N PHE A 6 -54.44 -13.15 -19.48
CA PHE A 6 -53.97 -14.10 -18.47
C PHE A 6 -52.45 -14.06 -18.32
N THR A 7 -51.70 -14.09 -19.43
CA THR A 7 -50.23 -13.96 -19.40
C THR A 7 -49.78 -12.61 -18.84
N PHE A 8 -50.48 -11.52 -19.18
CA PHE A 8 -50.16 -10.18 -18.68
C PHE A 8 -50.44 -10.04 -17.17
N LEU A 9 -51.57 -10.57 -16.69
CA LEU A 9 -51.90 -10.61 -15.26
C LEU A 9 -50.94 -11.51 -14.48
N LEU A 10 -50.53 -12.65 -15.05
CA LEU A 10 -49.52 -13.52 -14.46
C LEU A 10 -48.16 -12.81 -14.36
N LEU A 11 -47.73 -12.12 -15.42
CA LEU A 11 -46.48 -11.34 -15.42
C LEU A 11 -46.53 -10.20 -14.39
N LEU A 12 -47.66 -9.50 -14.26
CA LEU A 12 -47.85 -8.48 -13.23
C LEU A 12 -47.81 -9.07 -11.81
N LEU A 13 -48.39 -10.25 -11.60
CA LEU A 13 -48.41 -10.91 -10.30
C LEU A 13 -47.02 -11.44 -9.93
N VAL A 14 -46.26 -11.96 -10.90
CA VAL A 14 -44.85 -12.33 -10.74
C VAL A 14 -43.98 -11.11 -10.45
N ALA A 15 -44.15 -10.01 -11.20
CA ALA A 15 -43.43 -8.76 -10.96
C ALA A 15 -43.74 -8.17 -9.57
N ALA A 16 -45.01 -8.18 -9.16
CA ALA A 16 -45.44 -7.72 -7.84
C ALA A 16 -44.84 -8.60 -6.71
N ARG A 17 -44.78 -9.92 -6.90
CA ARG A 17 -44.14 -10.82 -5.93
C ARG A 17 -42.62 -10.70 -5.89
N LEU A 18 -41.96 -10.45 -7.02
CA LEU A 18 -40.51 -10.17 -7.07
C LEU A 18 -40.17 -8.85 -6.35
N LEU A 19 -40.99 -7.81 -6.55
CA LEU A 19 -40.85 -6.53 -5.84
C LEU A 19 -41.12 -6.69 -4.35
N ALA A 20 -42.14 -7.45 -3.95
CA ALA A 20 -42.43 -7.75 -2.55
C ALA A 20 -41.32 -8.59 -1.89
N ALA A 21 -40.76 -9.58 -2.59
CA ALA A 21 -39.64 -10.41 -2.10
C ALA A 21 -38.36 -9.58 -1.93
N SER A 22 -38.05 -8.68 -2.87
CA SER A 22 -36.94 -7.73 -2.77
C SER A 22 -37.14 -6.75 -1.59
N TRP A 23 -38.36 -6.21 -1.42
CA TRP A 23 -38.68 -5.30 -0.32
C TRP A 23 -38.61 -5.97 1.06
N LEU A 24 -39.14 -7.19 1.20
CA LEU A 24 -39.03 -7.99 2.43
C LEU A 24 -37.57 -8.38 2.77
N ARG A 25 -36.69 -8.50 1.76
CA ARG A 25 -35.25 -8.72 1.97
C ARG A 25 -34.55 -7.44 2.45
N THR A 26 -34.95 -6.26 1.98
CA THR A 26 -34.41 -4.99 2.48
C THR A 26 -34.79 -4.69 3.94
N GLY A 27 -35.99 -5.05 4.39
CA GLY A 27 -36.46 -4.78 5.76
C GLY A 27 -35.75 -5.52 6.89
N HIS A 28 -34.77 -6.39 6.60
CA HIS A 28 -33.94 -7.09 7.59
C HIS A 28 -32.48 -6.57 7.65
N GLN A 29 -32.10 -5.57 6.86
CA GLN A 29 -30.78 -4.93 6.95
C GLN A 29 -30.61 -4.07 8.22
N SER A 30 -31.72 -3.83 8.95
CA SER A 30 -31.79 -2.99 10.16
C SER A 30 -31.08 -3.54 11.40
N SER A 31 -30.46 -4.73 11.35
CA SER A 31 -29.65 -5.28 12.45
C SER A 31 -28.14 -5.29 12.18
N LEU A 32 -27.66 -4.68 11.09
CA LEU A 32 -26.23 -4.62 10.75
C LEU A 32 -25.50 -3.54 11.58
N ALA A 33 -25.45 -3.77 12.90
CA ALA A 33 -24.50 -3.12 13.78
C ALA A 33 -23.22 -3.97 13.84
N LYS A 34 -22.09 -3.37 13.47
CA LYS A 34 -20.69 -3.75 13.77
C LYS A 34 -20.55 -5.04 14.60
N VAL A 35 -20.18 -6.15 13.96
CA VAL A 35 -19.64 -7.31 14.67
C VAL A 35 -18.11 -7.26 14.55
N PRO A 36 -17.40 -6.72 15.56
CA PRO A 36 -15.96 -6.93 15.69
C PRO A 36 -15.68 -8.41 15.98
N ILE A 37 -14.55 -8.93 15.48
CA ILE A 37 -14.16 -10.35 15.55
C ILE A 37 -13.93 -10.85 17.00
N ASN A 38 -13.99 -10.00 18.02
CA ASN A 38 -13.81 -10.40 19.41
C ASN A 38 -15.01 -10.00 20.28
N GLN A 39 -16.09 -10.79 20.30
CA GLN A 39 -16.94 -10.98 21.48
C GLN A 39 -17.69 -12.32 21.43
N SER A 40 -17.47 -13.15 22.45
CA SER A 40 -18.30 -14.32 22.76
C SER A 40 -19.66 -13.84 23.29
N GLY A 41 -20.70 -13.93 22.47
CA GLY A 41 -22.08 -13.64 22.86
C GLY A 41 -22.90 -14.93 23.07
N THR A 42 -23.51 -15.05 24.23
CA THR A 42 -24.41 -16.12 24.66
C THR A 42 -25.67 -16.24 23.78
N GLU A 43 -25.94 -17.43 23.22
CA GLU A 43 -27.14 -17.73 22.43
C GLU A 43 -28.40 -17.90 23.32
N LYS A 44 -29.51 -17.26 22.92
CA LYS A 44 -30.87 -17.69 23.25
C LYS A 44 -31.36 -18.64 22.15
N GLY A 45 -31.83 -19.82 22.58
CA GLY A 45 -32.12 -20.97 21.72
C GLY A 45 -33.28 -20.80 20.74
N GLY A 46 -33.11 -21.45 19.57
CA GLY A 46 -34.16 -21.70 18.59
C GLY A 46 -33.78 -22.87 17.66
N GLY A 47 -34.53 -23.98 17.77
CA GLY A 47 -34.84 -24.98 16.74
C GLY A 47 -33.69 -25.72 16.02
N ASP A 48 -33.55 -27.01 16.32
CA ASP A 48 -32.62 -27.98 15.74
C ASP A 48 -33.13 -28.55 14.39
N SER A 49 -33.23 -27.70 13.35
CA SER A 49 -33.59 -28.15 12.00
C SER A 49 -32.32 -28.35 11.15
N ALA A 50 -32.17 -29.53 10.56
CA ALA A 50 -31.16 -29.83 9.53
C ALA A 50 -31.20 -28.80 8.39
N ARG A 51 -30.02 -28.31 7.97
CA ARG A 51 -29.89 -27.21 7.00
C ARG A 51 -29.19 -27.67 5.71
N GLU A 52 -29.88 -27.49 4.59
CA GLU A 52 -29.33 -27.62 3.24
C GLU A 52 -28.47 -26.40 2.90
N MET A 53 -27.18 -26.58 2.65
CA MET A 53 -26.26 -25.50 2.28
C MET A 53 -25.82 -25.65 0.82
N MET A 54 -25.96 -24.59 0.03
CA MET A 54 -25.48 -24.55 -1.35
C MET A 54 -24.34 -23.54 -1.49
N VAL A 55 -23.24 -23.97 -2.10
CA VAL A 55 -22.06 -23.14 -2.32
C VAL A 55 -21.73 -23.12 -3.80
N VAL A 56 -21.63 -21.92 -4.36
CA VAL A 56 -21.23 -21.73 -5.76
C VAL A 56 -19.73 -21.52 -5.83
N LEU A 57 -19.03 -22.42 -6.51
CA LEU A 57 -17.60 -22.29 -6.77
C LEU A 57 -17.42 -21.51 -8.08
N GLY A 58 -16.83 -20.31 -7.97
CA GLY A 58 -16.27 -19.60 -9.13
C GLY A 58 -15.02 -20.32 -9.66
N SER A 59 -14.40 -19.78 -10.72
CA SER A 59 -13.14 -20.29 -11.26
C SER A 59 -11.92 -19.55 -10.73
N GLY A 60 -10.79 -20.26 -10.56
CA GLY A 60 -9.50 -19.66 -10.24
C GLY A 60 -9.40 -19.14 -8.80
N GLY A 61 -9.25 -17.82 -8.64
CA GLY A 61 -9.09 -17.17 -7.33
C GLY A 61 -10.35 -17.23 -6.46
N HIS A 62 -11.53 -17.06 -7.07
CA HIS A 62 -12.82 -17.15 -6.38
C HIS A 62 -13.06 -18.53 -5.78
N THR A 63 -12.61 -19.61 -6.44
CA THR A 63 -12.67 -20.97 -5.89
C THR A 63 -11.91 -21.06 -4.58
N SER A 64 -10.68 -20.55 -4.54
CA SER A 64 -9.83 -20.63 -3.37
C SER A 64 -10.44 -19.85 -2.19
N GLU A 65 -10.96 -18.65 -2.45
CA GLU A 65 -11.67 -17.84 -1.43
C GLU A 65 -12.85 -18.62 -0.83
N MET A 66 -13.69 -19.19 -1.68
CA MET A 66 -14.88 -19.93 -1.27
C MET A 66 -14.54 -21.22 -0.52
N LEU A 67 -13.46 -21.92 -0.92
CA LEU A 67 -12.99 -23.11 -0.23
C LEU A 67 -12.37 -22.80 1.14
N THR A 68 -11.64 -21.69 1.28
CA THR A 68 -11.14 -21.26 2.60
C THR A 68 -12.28 -20.92 3.55
N ILE A 69 -13.31 -20.22 3.07
CA ILE A 69 -14.49 -19.90 3.89
C ILE A 69 -15.25 -21.18 4.24
N LEU A 70 -15.43 -22.08 3.27
CA LEU A 70 -16.08 -23.37 3.50
C LEU A 70 -15.29 -24.22 4.52
N GLU A 71 -13.97 -24.28 4.43
CA GLU A 71 -13.12 -24.98 5.39
C GLU A 71 -13.30 -24.44 6.81
N ALA A 72 -13.27 -23.12 6.99
CA ALA A 72 -13.50 -22.47 8.27
C ALA A 72 -14.90 -22.79 8.83
N LEU A 73 -15.92 -22.75 7.97
CA LEU A 73 -17.30 -23.09 8.36
C LEU A 73 -17.45 -24.56 8.75
N LEU A 74 -16.82 -25.48 8.02
CA LEU A 74 -16.88 -26.93 8.31
C LEU A 74 -16.08 -27.34 9.54
N ASN A 75 -15.13 -26.51 9.99
CA ASN A 75 -14.36 -26.73 11.21
C ASN A 75 -15.04 -26.15 12.47
N ASP A 76 -16.11 -25.35 12.31
CA ASP A 76 -16.91 -24.84 13.42
C ASP A 76 -17.86 -25.92 13.97
N ASN A 77 -18.04 -26.00 15.29
CA ASN A 77 -18.95 -26.97 15.92
C ASN A 77 -20.41 -26.84 15.44
N ARG A 78 -20.80 -25.68 14.90
CA ARG A 78 -22.12 -25.43 14.30
C ARG A 78 -22.31 -26.10 12.93
N ALA A 79 -21.23 -26.56 12.28
CA ALA A 79 -21.29 -27.32 11.02
C ALA A 79 -22.08 -28.63 11.14
N LYS A 80 -22.21 -29.19 12.35
CA LYS A 80 -23.04 -30.37 12.65
C LYS A 80 -24.53 -30.18 12.31
N ARG A 81 -24.97 -28.95 12.07
CA ARG A 81 -26.35 -28.61 11.67
C ARG A 81 -26.56 -28.68 10.15
N ILE A 82 -25.51 -28.85 9.35
CA ILE A 82 -25.59 -29.00 7.89
C ILE A 82 -25.88 -30.48 7.58
N SER A 83 -27.03 -30.78 6.97
CA SER A 83 -27.39 -32.15 6.55
C SER A 83 -26.65 -32.54 5.27
N THR A 84 -26.79 -31.70 4.25
CA THR A 84 -26.23 -31.94 2.92
C THR A 84 -25.63 -30.65 2.37
N LEU A 85 -24.46 -30.79 1.73
CA LEU A 85 -23.72 -29.70 1.09
C LEU A 85 -23.83 -29.85 -0.43
N HIS A 86 -24.50 -28.89 -1.07
CA HIS A 86 -24.61 -28.81 -2.53
C HIS A 86 -23.51 -27.92 -3.11
N LEU A 87 -22.64 -28.46 -3.96
CA LEU A 87 -21.60 -27.71 -4.65
C LEU A 87 -21.99 -27.45 -6.10
N VAL A 88 -22.14 -26.17 -6.46
CA VAL A 88 -22.45 -25.75 -7.83
C VAL A 88 -21.16 -25.30 -8.52
N VAL A 89 -20.82 -25.93 -9.64
CA VAL A 89 -19.59 -25.66 -10.41
C VAL A 89 -19.92 -25.55 -11.90
N ALA A 90 -19.17 -24.75 -12.64
CA ALA A 90 -19.33 -24.70 -14.09
C ALA A 90 -18.79 -25.99 -14.75
N GLU A 91 -19.46 -26.53 -15.76
CA GLU A 91 -19.11 -27.80 -16.44
C GLU A 91 -17.63 -27.91 -16.86
N THR A 92 -17.06 -26.80 -17.32
CA THR A 92 -15.68 -26.72 -17.80
C THR A 92 -14.63 -26.55 -16.70
N ASP A 93 -15.02 -26.40 -15.43
CA ASP A 93 -14.12 -26.04 -14.32
C ASP A 93 -13.74 -27.24 -13.43
N GLN A 94 -13.05 -28.20 -14.06
CA GLN A 94 -12.57 -29.41 -13.40
C GLN A 94 -11.51 -29.13 -12.30
N GLY A 95 -10.80 -28.01 -12.41
CA GLY A 95 -9.82 -27.57 -11.40
C GLY A 95 -10.48 -27.24 -10.06
N SER A 96 -11.63 -26.56 -10.09
CA SER A 96 -12.41 -26.26 -8.89
C SER A 96 -12.97 -27.52 -8.22
N VAL A 97 -13.44 -28.47 -9.02
CA VAL A 97 -13.92 -29.78 -8.53
C VAL A 97 -12.81 -30.53 -7.80
N ALA A 98 -11.60 -30.61 -8.36
CA ALA A 98 -10.48 -31.33 -7.76
C ALA A 98 -10.07 -30.73 -6.39
N ARG A 99 -10.01 -29.39 -6.28
CA ARG A 99 -9.67 -28.71 -5.02
C ARG A 99 -10.74 -28.91 -3.94
N ALA A 100 -12.00 -28.81 -4.34
CA ALA A 100 -13.13 -29.01 -3.44
C ALA A 100 -13.22 -30.46 -2.93
N LYS A 101 -12.96 -31.46 -3.79
CA LYS A 101 -12.87 -32.86 -3.38
C LYS A 101 -11.78 -33.08 -2.33
N LYS A 102 -10.58 -32.53 -2.55
CA LYS A 102 -9.47 -32.60 -1.60
C LYS A 102 -9.81 -32.02 -0.22
N LEU A 103 -10.56 -30.91 -0.17
CA LEU A 103 -10.99 -30.31 1.10
C LEU A 103 -11.99 -31.19 1.87
N LEU A 104 -12.83 -31.92 1.13
CA LEU A 104 -13.91 -32.75 1.67
C LEU A 104 -13.46 -34.19 1.99
N GLU A 105 -12.29 -34.61 1.52
CA GLU A 105 -11.71 -35.92 1.82
C GLU A 105 -11.62 -36.15 3.33
N GLY A 106 -12.14 -37.29 3.78
CA GLY A 106 -12.12 -37.70 5.19
C GLY A 106 -13.19 -37.07 6.07
N ARG A 107 -14.09 -36.22 5.55
CA ARG A 107 -15.20 -35.63 6.31
C ARG A 107 -16.48 -36.46 6.20
N GLN A 108 -17.19 -36.65 7.31
CA GLN A 108 -18.51 -37.31 7.34
C GLN A 108 -19.63 -36.31 7.01
N LEU A 109 -19.74 -35.92 5.74
CA LEU A 109 -20.75 -34.98 5.22
C LEU A 109 -21.36 -35.54 3.93
N GLU A 110 -22.69 -35.44 3.76
CA GLU A 110 -23.33 -35.75 2.48
C GLU A 110 -23.07 -34.58 1.51
N VAL A 111 -22.49 -34.86 0.35
CA VAL A 111 -22.14 -33.84 -0.65
C VAL A 111 -22.76 -34.19 -2.00
N GLU A 112 -23.51 -33.24 -2.57
CA GLU A 112 -24.09 -33.36 -3.91
C GLU A 112 -23.46 -32.35 -4.86
N TRP A 113 -23.13 -32.79 -6.08
CA TRP A 113 -22.48 -31.97 -7.09
C TRP A 113 -23.45 -31.59 -8.20
N HIS A 114 -23.49 -30.29 -8.51
CA HIS A 114 -24.35 -29.73 -9.56
C HIS A 114 -23.48 -28.99 -10.58
N MET A 115 -23.49 -29.46 -11.82
CA MET A 115 -22.76 -28.82 -12.91
C MET A 115 -23.70 -27.89 -13.69
N ILE A 116 -23.27 -26.65 -13.96
CA ILE A 116 -24.04 -25.69 -14.76
C ILE A 116 -23.27 -25.21 -16.00
N PRO A 117 -23.97 -24.88 -17.10
CA PRO A 117 -23.35 -24.27 -18.29
C PRO A 117 -22.72 -22.92 -17.93
N ARG A 118 -21.54 -22.62 -18.51
CA ARG A 118 -20.90 -21.31 -18.32
C ARG A 118 -21.72 -20.19 -18.97
N SER A 119 -21.92 -19.11 -18.23
CA SER A 119 -22.58 -17.90 -18.75
C SER A 119 -21.73 -17.14 -19.78
N ARG A 120 -20.40 -17.37 -19.84
CA ARG A 120 -19.47 -16.74 -20.81
C ARG A 120 -18.19 -17.56 -21.07
N GLU A 121 -17.80 -17.71 -22.33
CA GLU A 121 -16.43 -18.05 -22.76
C GLU A 121 -15.78 -16.87 -23.49
N VAL A 122 -14.48 -16.63 -23.27
CA VAL A 122 -13.73 -15.59 -23.97
C VAL A 122 -13.30 -16.15 -25.33
N GLY A 123 -13.87 -15.64 -26.44
CA GLY A 123 -13.39 -15.89 -27.81
C GLY A 123 -14.19 -16.85 -28.71
N GLN A 124 -15.42 -17.26 -28.39
CA GLN A 124 -16.17 -18.21 -29.24
C GLN A 124 -16.87 -17.59 -30.47
N ARG A 125 -16.83 -18.30 -31.61
CA ARG A 125 -17.57 -17.97 -32.86
C ARG A 125 -19.02 -18.52 -32.82
N ILE A 126 -19.96 -17.74 -33.34
CA ILE A 126 -21.43 -17.96 -33.38
C ILE A 126 -21.87 -19.37 -33.85
N ARG A 127 -21.11 -20.01 -34.76
CA ARG A 127 -21.46 -21.36 -35.26
C ARG A 127 -21.38 -22.46 -34.20
N LYS A 128 -20.49 -22.33 -33.21
CA LYS A 128 -20.32 -23.31 -32.13
C LYS A 128 -21.47 -23.24 -31.12
N ILE A 129 -21.98 -22.04 -30.86
CA ILE A 129 -23.15 -21.79 -29.99
C ILE A 129 -24.41 -22.44 -30.58
N ALA A 130 -24.62 -22.41 -31.91
CA ALA A 130 -25.78 -23.04 -32.53
C ALA A 130 -25.75 -24.59 -32.45
N GLU A 131 -24.57 -25.19 -32.45
CA GLU A 131 -24.37 -26.63 -32.25
C GLU A 131 -24.53 -27.03 -30.77
N GLU A 132 -24.03 -26.21 -29.84
CA GLU A 132 -24.23 -26.38 -28.39
C GLU A 132 -25.69 -26.17 -27.98
N TYR A 133 -26.42 -25.23 -28.59
CA TYR A 133 -27.86 -25.02 -28.37
C TYR A 133 -28.70 -26.20 -28.89
N LYS A 134 -28.27 -26.83 -30.00
CA LYS A 134 -28.86 -28.07 -30.50
C LYS A 134 -28.63 -29.25 -29.55
N ARG A 135 -27.43 -29.38 -28.97
CA ARG A 135 -27.15 -30.37 -27.91
C ARG A 135 -27.96 -30.12 -26.64
N PHE A 136 -28.04 -28.86 -26.19
CA PHE A 136 -28.78 -28.46 -24.99
C PHE A 136 -30.28 -28.79 -25.08
N ILE A 137 -30.91 -28.54 -26.24
CA ILE A 137 -32.33 -28.90 -26.47
C ILE A 137 -32.52 -30.43 -26.46
N VAL A 138 -31.55 -31.21 -26.95
CA VAL A 138 -31.65 -32.68 -27.03
C VAL A 138 -31.40 -33.35 -25.68
N ASP A 139 -30.43 -32.85 -24.89
CA ASP A 139 -30.01 -33.48 -23.64
C ASP A 139 -30.88 -33.09 -22.44
N TYR A 140 -31.46 -31.87 -22.41
CA TYR A 140 -32.21 -31.37 -21.24
C TYR A 140 -33.74 -31.43 -21.38
N LEU A 141 -34.29 -31.58 -22.59
CA LEU A 141 -35.74 -31.78 -22.81
C LEU A 141 -36.12 -33.26 -22.96
N SER A 142 -35.15 -34.17 -22.96
CA SER A 142 -35.39 -35.61 -22.88
C SER A 142 -35.59 -36.02 -21.41
N PRO A 143 -36.65 -36.78 -21.04
CA PRO A 143 -37.00 -36.97 -19.62
C PRO A 143 -36.00 -37.73 -18.75
N HIS A 144 -34.85 -38.21 -19.25
CA HIS A 144 -33.98 -39.16 -18.56
C HIS A 144 -32.49 -38.86 -18.74
N SER A 145 -31.93 -37.90 -17.99
CA SER A 145 -30.51 -37.94 -17.53
C SER A 145 -30.11 -36.65 -16.80
N ALA A 146 -30.46 -36.53 -15.53
CA ALA A 146 -29.67 -35.75 -14.58
C ALA A 146 -29.05 -36.78 -13.62
N THR A 147 -27.78 -37.11 -13.82
CA THR A 147 -27.09 -38.11 -13.01
C THR A 147 -26.70 -37.50 -11.67
N THR A 148 -27.58 -37.60 -10.68
CA THR A 148 -27.24 -37.30 -9.28
C THR A 148 -26.30 -38.40 -8.77
N VAL A 149 -25.01 -38.11 -8.63
CA VAL A 149 -24.06 -39.03 -8.00
C VAL A 149 -24.16 -38.82 -6.48
N ARG A 150 -24.94 -39.67 -5.80
CA ARG A 150 -24.93 -39.80 -4.33
C ARG A 150 -23.79 -40.72 -3.93
N GLN A 151 -22.85 -40.23 -3.11
CA GLN A 151 -21.81 -41.05 -2.50
C GLN A 151 -22.29 -41.53 -1.13
N SER A 152 -22.77 -42.77 -1.03
CA SER A 152 -23.01 -43.43 0.26
C SER A 152 -21.70 -44.01 0.79
N SER A 153 -21.39 -43.74 2.05
CA SER A 153 -20.22 -44.21 2.79
C SER A 153 -20.01 -45.73 2.69
N GLY A 154 -18.91 -46.15 2.10
CA GLY A 154 -18.45 -47.54 2.08
C GLY A 154 -17.05 -47.65 1.45
N LEU A 155 -16.03 -47.84 2.29
CA LEU A 155 -14.68 -48.21 1.85
C LEU A 155 -14.69 -49.65 1.30
N ALA A 156 -14.16 -49.84 0.09
CA ALA A 156 -13.53 -51.08 -0.33
C ALA A 156 -12.49 -50.81 -1.43
N TRP A 157 -11.24 -51.18 -1.14
CA TRP A 157 -10.09 -51.27 -2.05
C TRP A 157 -10.09 -52.61 -2.81
N ILE A 158 -9.51 -52.64 -4.02
CA ILE A 158 -8.77 -53.73 -4.73
C ILE A 158 -8.45 -53.17 -6.15
N GLU A 159 -7.22 -52.71 -6.43
CA GLU A 159 -6.05 -53.44 -7.02
C GLU A 159 -6.24 -53.80 -8.51
N SER A 160 -5.30 -53.68 -9.45
CA SER A 160 -3.82 -53.73 -9.52
C SER A 160 -3.41 -53.32 -10.96
N THR A 161 -2.20 -52.99 -11.41
CA THR A 161 -0.85 -53.63 -11.41
C THR A 161 0.13 -52.59 -11.99
N GLN A 162 1.31 -52.28 -11.43
CA GLN A 162 2.55 -53.08 -11.44
C GLN A 162 3.09 -53.44 -12.84
N ALA A 163 3.75 -52.48 -13.49
CA ALA A 163 4.77 -52.70 -14.53
C ALA A 163 5.49 -51.37 -14.83
N LEU A 164 6.68 -51.17 -14.21
CA LEU A 164 7.81 -50.33 -14.67
C LEU A 164 8.76 -49.99 -13.50
N SER A 165 9.12 -50.97 -12.68
CA SER A 165 10.18 -50.83 -11.67
C SER A 165 11.18 -51.99 -11.62
N ASP A 166 11.11 -52.94 -12.56
CA ASP A 166 12.05 -54.07 -12.63
C ASP A 166 12.70 -54.16 -14.02
N ALA A 167 13.38 -53.09 -14.41
CA ALA A 167 14.36 -53.13 -15.50
C ALA A 167 15.65 -52.40 -15.06
N HIS A 168 16.47 -53.18 -14.35
CA HIS A 168 17.93 -53.12 -14.29
C HIS A 168 18.63 -52.03 -13.48
N GLU A 169 18.94 -52.39 -12.23
CA GLU A 169 20.32 -52.28 -11.73
C GLU A 169 21.26 -53.13 -12.60
N GLY A 170 22.28 -52.49 -13.15
CA GLY A 170 23.32 -53.12 -13.94
C GLY A 170 24.14 -52.05 -14.65
N PHE A 171 25.36 -51.82 -14.17
CA PHE A 171 26.34 -50.81 -14.63
C PHE A 171 26.19 -49.41 -14.02
N GLY A 172 26.78 -49.24 -12.84
CA GLY A 172 27.15 -47.92 -12.34
C GLY A 172 28.17 -47.25 -13.26
N MET A 173 27.78 -46.13 -13.87
CA MET A 173 28.65 -45.06 -14.37
C MET A 173 27.86 -43.74 -14.37
N SER A 174 28.48 -42.65 -13.90
CA SER A 174 28.08 -41.27 -14.23
C SER A 174 28.50 -40.92 -15.65
N VAL A 175 27.77 -40.05 -16.35
CA VAL A 175 28.25 -38.91 -17.19
C VAL A 175 27.07 -38.29 -17.96
N ASP A 176 27.18 -36.98 -18.16
CA ASP A 176 26.34 -35.97 -18.82
C ASP A 176 25.72 -36.27 -20.21
N THR A 177 24.73 -35.41 -20.53
CA THR A 177 24.31 -34.91 -21.85
C THR A 177 23.78 -35.90 -22.91
N ALA A 178 22.50 -35.74 -23.28
CA ALA A 178 22.06 -35.78 -24.67
C ALA A 178 20.67 -35.16 -24.86
N LEU A 179 20.61 -34.16 -25.74
CA LEU A 179 19.42 -33.71 -26.46
C LEU A 179 18.75 -34.91 -27.16
N VAL A 180 17.42 -35.03 -27.07
CA VAL A 180 16.59 -35.70 -28.08
C VAL A 180 15.35 -34.85 -28.34
N GLU A 181 15.24 -34.48 -29.62
CA GLU A 181 14.18 -33.71 -30.26
C GLU A 181 12.83 -34.47 -30.22
N LEU A 182 11.73 -33.71 -30.12
CA LEU A 182 10.40 -34.17 -30.52
C LEU A 182 9.94 -33.31 -31.72
N PRO A 183 9.18 -33.90 -32.67
CA PRO A 183 9.02 -33.41 -34.04
C PRO A 183 8.22 -32.08 -34.13
N PRO A 184 8.36 -31.34 -35.25
CA PRO A 184 7.65 -30.08 -35.43
C PRO A 184 6.16 -30.36 -35.64
N VAL A 185 5.32 -29.91 -34.71
CA VAL A 185 3.89 -29.75 -34.98
C VAL A 185 3.71 -28.37 -35.60
N ILE A 186 3.71 -28.31 -36.93
CA ILE A 186 3.23 -27.16 -37.68
C ILE A 186 1.70 -27.12 -37.52
N VAL A 187 1.20 -26.19 -36.70
CA VAL A 187 -0.17 -25.69 -36.85
C VAL A 187 -0.04 -24.30 -37.43
N GLY A 188 -0.31 -24.19 -38.73
CA GLY A 188 -0.39 -22.91 -39.42
C GLY A 188 -1.53 -22.07 -38.82
N PHE A 189 -1.22 -20.87 -38.38
CA PHE A 189 -2.23 -19.84 -38.21
C PHE A 189 -2.36 -19.12 -39.56
N GLU A 190 -3.42 -19.45 -40.31
CA GLU A 190 -3.91 -18.53 -41.33
C GLU A 190 -4.32 -17.22 -40.65
N ALA A 191 -3.72 -16.13 -41.14
CA ALA A 191 -4.09 -14.78 -40.77
C ALA A 191 -5.57 -14.55 -41.09
N ALA A 192 -6.37 -14.30 -40.05
CA ALA A 192 -7.67 -13.68 -40.21
C ALA A 192 -7.55 -12.23 -39.75
N ASP A 193 -7.54 -11.32 -40.73
CA ASP A 193 -7.81 -9.90 -40.57
C ASP A 193 -8.99 -9.67 -39.62
N ALA A 194 -8.78 -8.83 -38.60
CA ALA A 194 -9.84 -8.35 -37.73
C ALA A 194 -9.73 -6.84 -37.53
N SER A 195 -9.72 -6.10 -38.64
CA SER A 195 -10.25 -4.75 -38.65
C SER A 195 -11.76 -4.83 -38.97
N LYS A 196 -12.59 -4.21 -38.10
CA LYS A 196 -14.08 -4.22 -38.03
C LYS A 196 -14.72 -5.38 -37.24
N LYS A 197 -15.08 -5.10 -35.98
CA LYS A 197 -16.39 -5.42 -35.35
C LYS A 197 -16.47 -4.93 -33.88
N LEU A 198 -16.54 -3.62 -33.68
CA LEU A 198 -17.20 -3.07 -32.49
C LEU A 198 -18.71 -3.09 -32.75
N LEU A 199 -19.46 -3.98 -32.04
CA LEU A 199 -20.87 -3.87 -31.61
C LEU A 199 -21.62 -5.23 -31.43
N GLU A 200 -21.04 -6.38 -31.77
CA GLU A 200 -21.76 -7.69 -31.73
C GLU A 200 -21.64 -8.63 -30.48
N PRO A 201 -20.82 -8.43 -29.40
CA PRO A 201 -20.70 -9.45 -28.34
C PRO A 201 -21.77 -9.43 -27.22
N TYR A 202 -22.57 -8.36 -27.09
CA TYR A 202 -23.48 -8.23 -25.93
C TYR A 202 -24.75 -9.07 -26.05
N PHE A 203 -25.22 -9.38 -27.27
CA PHE A 203 -26.51 -10.05 -27.47
C PHE A 203 -26.47 -11.56 -27.15
N THR A 204 -25.34 -12.23 -27.41
CA THR A 204 -25.17 -13.67 -27.14
C THR A 204 -25.07 -14.00 -25.64
N THR A 205 -24.55 -13.07 -24.85
CA THR A 205 -24.43 -13.19 -23.38
C THR A 205 -25.81 -13.29 -22.70
N ILE A 206 -26.85 -12.71 -23.30
CA ILE A 206 -28.22 -12.77 -22.78
C ILE A 206 -28.75 -14.22 -22.86
N PHE A 207 -28.54 -14.91 -23.99
CA PHE A 207 -29.03 -16.28 -24.18
C PHE A 207 -28.28 -17.31 -23.34
N THR A 208 -26.96 -17.19 -23.22
CA THR A 208 -26.18 -18.08 -22.35
C THR A 208 -26.52 -17.89 -20.88
N THR A 209 -26.76 -16.65 -20.45
CA THR A 209 -27.22 -16.36 -19.08
C THR A 209 -28.61 -16.91 -18.82
N LEU A 210 -29.56 -16.79 -19.77
CA LEU A 210 -30.90 -17.38 -19.64
C LEU A 210 -30.86 -18.91 -19.58
N ALA A 211 -30.01 -19.56 -20.38
CA ALA A 211 -29.80 -21.01 -20.33
C ALA A 211 -29.23 -21.45 -18.97
N SER A 212 -28.23 -20.74 -18.44
CA SER A 212 -27.71 -20.99 -17.09
C SER A 212 -28.77 -20.78 -16.01
N ILE A 213 -29.63 -19.76 -16.12
CA ILE A 213 -30.75 -19.55 -15.19
C ILE A 213 -31.72 -20.73 -15.24
N TRP A 214 -32.07 -21.23 -16.43
CA TRP A 214 -32.96 -22.38 -16.57
C TRP A 214 -32.39 -23.65 -15.92
N ALA A 215 -31.11 -23.93 -16.14
CA ALA A 215 -30.42 -25.04 -15.47
C ALA A 215 -30.46 -24.88 -13.94
N CYS A 216 -30.18 -23.67 -13.45
CA CYS A 216 -30.23 -23.35 -12.02
C CYS A 216 -31.63 -23.50 -11.43
N LEU A 217 -32.71 -23.15 -12.16
CA LEU A 217 -34.08 -23.35 -11.70
C LEU A 217 -34.38 -24.83 -11.42
N SER A 218 -33.90 -25.74 -12.27
CA SER A 218 -34.09 -27.17 -12.06
C SER A 218 -33.33 -27.69 -10.83
N ILE A 219 -32.11 -27.19 -10.59
CA ILE A 219 -31.26 -27.57 -9.45
C ILE A 219 -31.88 -27.06 -8.15
N VAL A 220 -32.21 -25.76 -8.08
CA VAL A 220 -32.76 -25.13 -6.88
C VAL A 220 -34.14 -25.70 -6.54
N TRP A 221 -34.96 -26.06 -7.53
CA TRP A 221 -36.26 -26.69 -7.26
C TRP A 221 -36.09 -28.10 -6.66
N ARG A 222 -35.13 -28.90 -7.15
CA ARG A 222 -34.88 -30.26 -6.64
C ARG A 222 -34.20 -30.26 -5.28
N SER A 223 -33.31 -29.30 -5.05
CA SER A 223 -32.46 -29.18 -3.88
C SER A 223 -32.54 -27.75 -3.31
N PRO A 224 -33.66 -27.38 -2.66
CA PRO A 224 -33.89 -26.01 -2.20
C PRO A 224 -32.96 -25.66 -1.03
N PRO A 225 -32.01 -24.72 -1.19
CA PRO A 225 -31.06 -24.40 -0.13
C PRO A 225 -31.67 -23.53 0.95
N SER A 226 -31.35 -23.82 2.21
CA SER A 226 -31.63 -22.93 3.34
C SER A 226 -30.60 -21.80 3.46
N LEU A 227 -29.36 -22.05 3.00
CA LEU A 227 -28.27 -21.10 2.92
C LEU A 227 -27.58 -21.20 1.56
N LEU A 228 -27.46 -20.08 0.85
CA LEU A 228 -26.74 -19.96 -0.42
C LEU A 228 -25.52 -19.04 -0.23
N LEU A 229 -24.31 -19.60 -0.39
CA LEU A 229 -23.05 -18.87 -0.32
C LEU A 229 -22.47 -18.69 -1.73
N VAL A 230 -22.23 -17.45 -2.13
CA VAL A 230 -21.85 -17.10 -3.50
C VAL A 230 -20.76 -16.04 -3.60
N ASN A 231 -19.99 -16.05 -4.69
CA ASN A 231 -18.97 -15.06 -5.05
C ASN A 231 -18.82 -14.99 -6.59
N GLY A 232 -18.35 -13.85 -7.10
CA GLY A 232 -17.87 -13.68 -8.48
C GLY A 232 -18.98 -13.57 -9.54
N PRO A 233 -18.77 -12.94 -10.70
CA PRO A 233 -19.86 -12.54 -11.60
C PRO A 233 -20.50 -13.68 -12.44
N GLY A 234 -19.74 -14.70 -12.81
CA GLY A 234 -20.16 -15.65 -13.86
C GLY A 234 -21.20 -16.68 -13.43
N THR A 235 -20.91 -17.40 -12.34
CA THR A 235 -21.69 -18.57 -11.88
C THR A 235 -22.75 -18.18 -10.84
N CYS A 236 -22.54 -17.10 -10.07
CA CYS A 236 -23.45 -16.77 -8.97
C CYS A 236 -24.78 -16.14 -9.40
N VAL A 237 -24.77 -15.28 -10.43
CA VAL A 237 -25.94 -14.49 -10.82
C VAL A 237 -27.10 -15.40 -11.26
N PRO A 238 -26.88 -16.44 -12.10
CA PRO A 238 -27.94 -17.38 -12.45
C PRO A 238 -28.54 -18.15 -11.27
N VAL A 239 -27.71 -18.55 -10.30
CA VAL A 239 -28.14 -19.33 -9.13
C VAL A 239 -28.98 -18.46 -8.19
N VAL A 240 -28.52 -17.22 -7.91
CA VAL A 240 -29.27 -16.26 -7.09
C VAL A 240 -30.59 -15.88 -7.74
N ALA A 241 -30.60 -15.65 -9.06
CA ALA A 241 -31.83 -15.38 -9.80
C ALA A 241 -32.84 -16.54 -9.73
N ALA A 242 -32.36 -17.78 -9.83
CA ALA A 242 -33.21 -18.97 -9.72
C ALA A 242 -33.85 -19.11 -8.33
N VAL A 243 -33.08 -18.88 -7.25
CA VAL A 243 -33.60 -18.89 -5.87
C VAL A 243 -34.69 -17.82 -5.71
N ILE A 244 -34.39 -16.57 -6.05
CA ILE A 244 -35.34 -15.45 -5.89
C ILE A 244 -36.62 -15.69 -6.70
N LEU A 245 -36.50 -16.23 -7.91
CA LEU A 245 -37.66 -16.53 -8.76
C LEU A 245 -38.54 -17.63 -8.15
N LEU A 246 -37.96 -18.75 -7.70
CA LEU A 246 -38.72 -19.86 -7.13
C LEU A 246 -39.35 -19.51 -5.79
N GLU A 247 -38.68 -18.69 -4.97
CA GLU A 247 -39.26 -18.14 -3.75
C GLU A 247 -40.44 -17.21 -4.04
N ALA A 248 -40.29 -16.29 -5.00
CA ALA A 248 -41.38 -15.38 -5.38
C ALA A 248 -42.60 -16.14 -5.93
N LEU A 249 -42.38 -17.29 -6.58
CA LEU A 249 -43.44 -18.17 -7.04
C LEU A 249 -43.97 -19.12 -5.96
N ALA A 250 -43.40 -19.14 -4.76
CA ALA A 250 -43.69 -20.08 -3.68
C ALA A 250 -43.55 -21.56 -4.09
N LEU A 251 -42.56 -21.85 -4.97
CA LEU A 251 -42.28 -23.19 -5.51
C LEU A 251 -41.23 -23.96 -4.70
N ILE A 252 -40.54 -23.31 -3.77
CA ILE A 252 -39.61 -23.95 -2.83
C ILE A 252 -40.03 -23.67 -1.38
N PRO A 253 -39.83 -24.63 -0.45
CA PRO A 253 -40.24 -24.51 0.94
C PRO A 253 -39.30 -23.56 1.71
N GLY A 254 -39.87 -22.52 2.31
CA GLY A 254 -39.14 -21.60 3.17
C GLY A 254 -38.36 -20.51 2.41
N ARG A 255 -37.55 -19.75 3.16
CA ARG A 255 -36.71 -18.66 2.64
C ARG A 255 -35.24 -19.08 2.68
N CYS A 256 -34.53 -18.89 1.59
CA CYS A 256 -33.09 -19.07 1.49
C CYS A 256 -32.36 -17.81 1.96
N SER A 257 -31.41 -17.98 2.89
CA SER A 257 -30.45 -16.94 3.26
C SER A 257 -29.34 -16.87 2.22
N ILE A 258 -29.18 -15.73 1.56
CA ILE A 258 -28.20 -15.50 0.49
C ILE A 258 -27.05 -14.66 1.04
N VAL A 259 -25.86 -15.26 1.09
CA VAL A 259 -24.62 -14.60 1.51
C VAL A 259 -23.73 -14.40 0.29
N TYR A 260 -23.53 -13.15 -0.10
CA TYR A 260 -22.56 -12.81 -1.14
C TYR A 260 -21.23 -12.41 -0.50
N VAL A 261 -20.18 -13.14 -0.85
CA VAL A 261 -18.81 -12.83 -0.46
C VAL A 261 -18.18 -12.05 -1.60
N GLU A 262 -17.81 -10.81 -1.31
CA GLU A 262 -17.04 -10.00 -2.24
C GLU A 262 -15.60 -10.52 -2.28
N SER A 263 -15.00 -10.49 -3.48
CA SER A 263 -13.65 -11.03 -3.69
C SER A 263 -12.61 -10.24 -2.90
N ILE A 264 -11.57 -10.93 -2.43
CA ILE A 264 -10.42 -10.32 -1.74
C ILE A 264 -9.70 -9.30 -2.63
N CYS A 265 -9.86 -9.40 -3.95
CA CYS A 265 -9.31 -8.43 -4.89
C CYS A 265 -10.04 -7.07 -4.87
N ARG A 266 -11.19 -6.95 -4.19
CA ARG A 266 -12.02 -5.73 -4.12
C ARG A 266 -11.80 -5.00 -2.79
N VAL A 267 -10.86 -4.07 -2.80
CA VAL A 267 -10.38 -3.36 -1.60
C VAL A 267 -11.10 -2.03 -1.35
N THR A 268 -11.50 -1.32 -2.41
CA THR A 268 -11.99 0.07 -2.32
C THR A 268 -13.39 0.28 -2.90
N THR A 269 -13.81 -0.58 -3.84
CA THR A 269 -15.13 -0.54 -4.48
C THR A 269 -15.69 -1.96 -4.57
N LEU A 270 -17.02 -2.09 -4.51
CA LEU A 270 -17.71 -3.34 -4.80
C LEU A 270 -17.50 -3.73 -6.27
N SER A 271 -17.51 -5.03 -6.54
CA SER A 271 -17.69 -5.52 -7.90
C SER A 271 -19.05 -5.08 -8.46
N LEU A 272 -19.22 -5.12 -9.78
CA LEU A 272 -20.53 -4.86 -10.39
C LEU A 272 -21.63 -5.78 -9.82
N THR A 273 -21.30 -7.06 -9.60
CA THR A 273 -22.20 -8.05 -8.99
C THR A 273 -22.49 -7.73 -7.53
N GLY A 274 -21.46 -7.40 -6.74
CA GLY A 274 -21.63 -7.00 -5.34
C GLY A 274 -22.47 -5.72 -5.22
N SER A 275 -22.25 -4.75 -6.11
CA SER A 275 -23.06 -3.53 -6.21
C SER A 275 -24.52 -3.86 -6.56
N LEU A 276 -24.74 -4.69 -7.56
CA LEU A 276 -26.08 -5.13 -7.98
C LEU A 276 -26.81 -5.80 -6.82
N PHE A 277 -26.16 -6.75 -6.15
CA PHE A 277 -26.78 -7.51 -5.06
C PHE A 277 -27.04 -6.64 -3.83
N TYR A 278 -26.16 -5.68 -3.56
CA TYR A 278 -26.31 -4.74 -2.46
C TYR A 278 -27.45 -3.72 -2.70
N TYR A 279 -27.42 -3.02 -3.83
CA TYR A 279 -28.38 -1.94 -4.10
C TYR A 279 -29.77 -2.44 -4.45
N LEU A 280 -29.89 -3.61 -5.07
CA LEU A 280 -31.18 -4.24 -5.38
C LEU A 280 -31.70 -5.18 -4.26
N GLY A 281 -30.96 -5.31 -3.15
CA GLY A 281 -31.35 -6.17 -2.02
C GLY A 281 -31.47 -7.66 -2.39
N LEU A 282 -30.61 -8.15 -3.29
CA LEU A 282 -30.64 -9.54 -3.79
C LEU A 282 -29.83 -10.51 -2.92
N CYS A 283 -29.12 -10.00 -1.90
CA CYS A 283 -28.46 -10.81 -0.87
C CYS A 283 -28.88 -10.33 0.53
N ASP A 284 -28.96 -11.26 1.49
CA ASP A 284 -29.28 -10.95 2.88
C ASP A 284 -28.03 -10.48 3.65
N LEU A 285 -26.86 -11.01 3.30
CA LEU A 285 -25.57 -10.61 3.86
C LEU A 285 -24.54 -10.41 2.76
N LEU A 286 -23.94 -9.23 2.74
CA LEU A 286 -22.78 -8.91 1.91
C LEU A 286 -21.53 -8.92 2.79
N VAL A 287 -20.65 -9.87 2.55
CA VAL A 287 -19.36 -9.98 3.25
C VAL A 287 -18.30 -9.28 2.41
N VAL A 288 -17.71 -8.22 2.96
CA VAL A 288 -16.53 -7.56 2.40
C VAL A 288 -15.32 -7.91 3.26
N GLN A 289 -14.21 -8.25 2.63
CA GLN A 289 -13.00 -8.70 3.32
C GLN A 289 -12.12 -7.54 3.82
N TRP A 290 -12.44 -6.31 3.39
CA TRP A 290 -11.64 -5.12 3.69
C TRP A 290 -12.45 -4.08 4.47
N GLU A 291 -11.88 -3.62 5.58
CA GLU A 291 -12.50 -2.60 6.43
C GLU A 291 -12.68 -1.26 5.70
N VAL A 292 -11.75 -0.91 4.79
CA VAL A 292 -11.82 0.31 3.97
C VAL A 292 -13.06 0.30 3.08
N LEU A 293 -13.32 -0.82 2.40
CA LEU A 293 -14.54 -1.00 1.61
C LEU A 293 -15.78 -0.96 2.51
N ALA A 294 -15.77 -1.67 3.64
CA ALA A 294 -16.88 -1.68 4.58
C ALA A 294 -17.29 -0.28 5.08
N ARG A 295 -16.30 0.58 5.38
CA ARG A 295 -16.55 1.95 5.85
C ARG A 295 -17.10 2.90 4.78
N ARG A 296 -16.87 2.60 3.51
CA ARG A 296 -17.38 3.41 2.37
C ARG A 296 -18.79 3.02 1.94
N MET A 297 -19.29 1.90 2.43
CA MET A 297 -20.64 1.43 2.11
C MET A 297 -21.69 2.30 2.80
N PRO A 298 -22.71 2.79 2.06
CA PRO A 298 -23.77 3.59 2.67
C PRO A 298 -24.45 2.80 3.80
N THR A 299 -24.68 3.43 4.95
CA THR A 299 -25.54 2.86 6.00
C THR A 299 -26.98 3.33 5.78
N GLU A 300 -27.99 2.60 6.27
CA GLU A 300 -29.41 2.89 5.99
C GLU A 300 -29.83 4.35 6.25
N SER A 301 -29.13 5.06 7.15
CA SER A 301 -29.38 6.48 7.45
C SER A 301 -29.15 7.45 6.28
N THR A 302 -28.45 7.05 5.21
CA THR A 302 -28.22 7.90 4.03
C THR A 302 -29.08 7.56 2.81
N LYS A 303 -29.92 6.51 2.86
CA LYS A 303 -30.77 6.12 1.72
C LYS A 303 -32.09 6.91 1.61
N VAL A 304 -32.49 7.64 2.66
CA VAL A 304 -33.77 8.37 2.70
C VAL A 304 -33.70 9.77 2.07
N ASP A 305 -32.52 10.40 2.04
CA ASP A 305 -32.41 11.83 1.65
C ASP A 305 -32.04 12.07 0.17
N ALA A 306 -31.85 11.03 -0.63
CA ALA A 306 -31.37 11.16 -2.03
C ALA A 306 -32.44 11.61 -3.05
N LYS A 307 -33.54 12.22 -2.63
CA LYS A 307 -34.65 12.61 -3.53
C LYS A 307 -35.06 14.09 -3.51
N SER A 308 -34.43 14.98 -2.75
CA SER A 308 -34.87 16.39 -2.71
C SER A 308 -33.96 17.42 -3.37
N ASP A 309 -32.68 17.15 -3.64
CA ASP A 309 -31.78 18.25 -4.00
C ASP A 309 -31.21 18.10 -5.42
N SER A 310 -32.07 18.34 -6.41
CA SER A 310 -31.66 18.69 -7.77
C SER A 310 -32.25 20.04 -8.14
N ALA A 311 -31.67 21.11 -7.60
CA ALA A 311 -31.89 22.47 -8.08
C ALA A 311 -30.61 23.30 -7.90
N GLU A 312 -30.04 23.69 -9.04
CA GLU A 312 -29.23 24.90 -9.29
C GLU A 312 -28.11 25.26 -8.30
N LEU A 313 -26.85 25.06 -8.73
CA LEU A 313 -25.72 25.83 -8.23
C LEU A 313 -24.86 26.34 -9.39
N GLY A 314 -24.97 27.65 -9.64
CA GLY A 314 -24.00 28.44 -10.40
C GLY A 314 -22.67 28.61 -9.64
N PRO A 315 -21.69 29.33 -10.22
CA PRO A 315 -20.32 29.35 -9.71
C PRO A 315 -20.22 30.26 -8.48
N GLY A 316 -20.32 29.67 -7.30
CA GLY A 316 -20.13 30.33 -6.01
C GLY A 316 -18.76 30.04 -5.42
N SER A 317 -17.96 31.10 -5.27
CA SER A 317 -16.78 31.18 -4.42
C SER A 317 -17.05 30.59 -3.03
N GLY A 318 -16.42 29.47 -2.70
CA GLY A 318 -16.52 28.82 -1.39
C GLY A 318 -15.13 28.62 -0.79
N THR A 319 -14.73 29.54 0.08
CA THR A 319 -13.67 29.33 1.07
C THR A 319 -14.09 28.17 1.97
N GLY A 320 -13.61 26.96 1.67
CA GLY A 320 -13.80 25.79 2.50
C GLY A 320 -13.07 25.92 3.82
N SER A 321 -13.68 26.57 4.81
CA SER A 321 -13.31 26.39 6.20
C SER A 321 -13.78 24.99 6.60
N ALA A 322 -12.87 24.01 6.46
CA ALA A 322 -13.05 22.72 7.12
C ALA A 322 -13.18 22.99 8.62
N ILE A 323 -14.23 22.45 9.26
CA ILE A 323 -14.34 22.43 10.72
C ILE A 323 -13.04 21.81 11.25
N PRO A 324 -12.18 22.55 11.96
CA PRO A 324 -10.90 22.02 12.40
C PRO A 324 -11.18 20.85 13.35
N ARG A 325 -10.51 19.72 13.12
CA ARG A 325 -10.47 18.67 14.14
C ARG A 325 -9.85 19.27 15.41
N PRO A 326 -10.26 18.86 16.61
CA PRO A 326 -9.59 19.33 17.81
C PRO A 326 -8.15 18.77 17.85
N ASP A 327 -7.25 19.55 18.40
CA ASP A 327 -5.89 19.11 18.70
C ASP A 327 -5.92 17.89 19.62
N LYS A 328 -4.97 16.96 19.42
CA LYS A 328 -4.90 15.70 20.16
C LYS A 328 -3.66 15.68 21.03
N GLU A 329 -3.81 15.45 22.33
CA GLU A 329 -2.65 15.32 23.21
C GLU A 329 -1.80 14.09 22.88
N VAL A 330 -0.48 14.28 22.92
CA VAL A 330 0.51 13.21 22.82
C VAL A 330 0.97 12.87 24.22
N VAL A 331 0.75 11.62 24.57
CA VAL A 331 1.01 11.07 25.90
C VAL A 331 1.99 9.92 25.75
N TYR A 332 3.04 9.92 26.57
CA TYR A 332 3.94 8.80 26.76
C TYR A 332 3.79 8.28 28.18
N GLN A 333 3.37 7.03 28.33
CA GLN A 333 3.16 6.40 29.65
C GLN A 333 2.33 7.25 30.62
N GLY A 334 1.21 7.81 30.14
CA GLY A 334 0.34 8.67 30.96
C GLY A 334 0.85 10.11 31.15
N VAL A 335 2.08 10.43 30.75
CA VAL A 335 2.65 11.79 30.82
C VAL A 335 2.43 12.52 29.50
N LYS A 336 1.81 13.70 29.54
CA LYS A 336 1.69 14.57 28.37
C LYS A 336 3.07 15.09 27.97
N ILE A 337 3.49 14.79 26.74
CA ILE A 337 4.77 15.20 26.18
C ILE A 337 4.62 16.15 25.00
N GLY A 338 3.43 16.25 24.40
CA GLY A 338 3.16 17.17 23.30
C GLY A 338 1.68 17.23 22.93
N THR A 339 1.38 17.92 21.83
CA THR A 339 0.05 18.04 21.25
C THR A 339 0.16 17.92 19.73
N ILE A 340 -0.58 16.99 19.12
CA ILE A 340 -0.75 16.91 17.67
C ILE A 340 -1.72 18.00 17.25
N ARG A 341 -1.25 18.92 16.40
CA ARG A 341 -2.12 19.90 15.79
C ARG A 341 -2.97 19.28 14.69
N ALA A 342 -4.26 19.59 14.68
CA ALA A 342 -5.17 19.06 13.68
C ALA A 342 -4.92 19.55 12.24
N SER A 343 -4.27 20.71 12.10
CA SER A 343 -4.02 21.36 10.81
C SER A 343 -2.95 20.65 9.98
N ASP A 344 -1.91 20.13 10.64
CA ASP A 344 -0.74 19.56 9.99
C ASP A 344 -0.33 18.18 10.51
N GLY A 345 -0.96 17.68 11.58
CA GLY A 345 -0.64 16.38 12.15
C GLY A 345 0.70 16.34 12.89
N CYS A 346 1.38 17.49 13.04
CA CYS A 346 2.68 17.59 13.69
C CYS A 346 2.52 17.51 15.20
N VAL A 347 3.37 16.70 15.85
CA VAL A 347 3.52 16.71 17.32
C VAL A 347 4.27 17.98 17.74
N GLU A 348 3.53 18.93 18.30
CA GLU A 348 4.09 20.10 18.96
C GLU A 348 4.50 19.78 20.38
N VAL A 349 5.78 19.99 20.68
CA VAL A 349 6.33 19.87 22.03
C VAL A 349 6.78 21.25 22.48
N THR A 350 6.09 21.80 23.47
CA THR A 350 6.38 23.15 23.99
C THR A 350 7.70 23.22 24.74
N ASP A 351 8.05 22.16 25.46
CA ASP A 351 9.32 22.06 26.19
C ASP A 351 9.67 20.58 26.45
N ILE A 352 10.69 20.08 25.74
CA ILE A 352 11.16 18.71 25.86
C ILE A 352 11.90 18.46 27.19
N GLY A 353 12.58 19.48 27.74
CA GLY A 353 13.24 19.39 29.03
C GLY A 353 12.23 19.23 30.16
N ALA A 354 11.16 20.04 30.14
CA ALA A 354 10.06 19.89 31.09
C ALA A 354 9.33 18.55 30.93
N ALA A 355 9.18 18.04 29.71
CA ALA A 355 8.61 16.71 29.47
C ALA A 355 9.48 15.59 30.08
N LEU A 356 10.80 15.67 29.89
CA LEU A 356 11.74 14.73 30.50
C LEU A 356 11.72 14.82 32.03
N ASN A 357 11.66 16.02 32.62
CA ASN A 357 11.58 16.18 34.08
C ASN A 357 10.28 15.57 34.65
N ARG A 358 9.14 15.75 33.98
CA ARG A 358 7.89 15.09 34.38
C ARG A 358 7.99 13.56 34.29
N LEU A 359 8.71 13.04 33.30
CA LEU A 359 8.95 11.59 33.18
C LEU A 359 9.87 11.09 34.31
N THR A 360 10.92 11.84 34.66
CA THR A 360 11.79 11.58 35.81
C THR A 360 10.98 11.51 37.11
N GLU A 361 10.12 12.50 37.37
CA GLU A 361 9.22 12.51 38.53
C GLU A 361 8.21 11.36 38.49
N HIS A 362 7.63 11.07 37.32
CA HIS A 362 6.64 10.00 37.13
C HIS A 362 7.22 8.61 37.45
N PHE A 363 8.46 8.35 37.03
CA PHE A 363 9.13 7.08 37.30
C PHE A 363 9.81 7.02 38.67
N GLY A 364 9.92 8.15 39.39
CA GLY A 364 10.56 8.21 40.71
C GLY A 364 12.05 7.88 40.66
N VAL A 365 12.75 8.36 39.63
CA VAL A 365 14.18 8.14 39.42
C VAL A 365 14.95 9.46 39.55
N ASP A 366 16.15 9.41 40.12
CA ASP A 366 16.92 10.63 40.44
C ASP A 366 18.15 10.83 39.53
N ASP A 367 18.48 9.85 38.70
CA ASP A 367 19.64 9.87 37.81
C ASP A 367 19.27 9.58 36.34
N LEU A 368 20.25 9.81 35.46
CA LEU A 368 20.08 9.57 34.04
C LEU A 368 19.90 8.08 33.75
N GLU A 369 20.72 7.21 34.37
CA GLU A 369 20.71 5.76 34.10
C GLU A 369 19.35 5.13 34.41
N GLY A 370 18.76 5.44 35.58
CA GLY A 370 17.44 5.02 35.99
C GLY A 370 16.34 5.55 35.06
N LEU A 371 16.45 6.80 34.60
CA LEU A 371 15.52 7.35 33.60
C LEU A 371 15.61 6.59 32.27
N LEU A 372 16.82 6.33 31.76
CA LEU A 372 17.01 5.59 30.50
C LEU A 372 16.44 4.18 30.59
N GLY A 373 16.72 3.47 31.69
CA GLY A 373 16.18 2.14 31.95
C GLY A 373 14.64 2.13 31.99
N CYS A 374 14.04 3.06 32.74
CA CYS A 374 12.58 3.17 32.80
C CYS A 374 11.95 3.51 31.44
N LEU A 375 12.58 4.38 30.65
CA LEU A 375 12.10 4.73 29.32
C LEU A 375 12.15 3.54 28.36
N ASP A 376 13.22 2.74 28.39
CA ASP A 376 13.35 1.53 27.58
C ASP A 376 12.40 0.41 28.03
N ASP A 377 12.26 0.18 29.34
CA ASP A 377 11.38 -0.85 29.89
C ASP A 377 9.91 -0.59 29.58
N ASN A 378 9.56 0.69 29.45
CA ASN A 378 8.21 1.14 29.12
C ASN A 378 8.08 1.62 27.66
N ASP A 379 9.04 1.32 26.78
CA ASP A 379 8.92 1.66 25.36
C ASP A 379 7.95 0.71 24.65
N PRO A 380 6.79 1.16 24.15
CA PRO A 380 5.84 0.31 23.44
C PRO A 380 6.40 -0.22 22.12
N LEU A 381 7.52 0.32 21.62
CA LEU A 381 8.17 -0.09 20.38
C LEU A 381 9.41 -0.95 20.62
N ARG A 382 9.72 -1.32 21.87
CA ARG A 382 10.96 -2.03 22.25
C ARG A 382 11.22 -3.28 21.43
N GLU A 383 10.19 -4.11 21.26
CA GLU A 383 10.27 -5.41 20.55
C GLU A 383 10.60 -5.26 19.06
N LEU A 384 10.35 -4.08 18.46
CA LEU A 384 10.65 -3.86 17.05
C LEU A 384 12.15 -3.87 16.77
N ARG A 385 12.99 -3.63 17.79
CA ARG A 385 14.45 -3.73 17.64
C ARG A 385 14.89 -5.13 17.20
N ASP A 386 14.23 -6.16 17.71
CA ASP A 386 14.58 -7.56 17.44
C ASP A 386 14.26 -7.98 15.99
N GLU A 387 13.53 -7.14 15.26
CA GLU A 387 13.27 -7.31 13.84
C GLU A 387 14.45 -6.88 12.97
N PHE A 388 15.50 -6.25 13.51
CA PHE A 388 16.60 -5.68 12.74
C PHE A 388 17.91 -6.44 12.91
N LEU A 389 18.65 -6.54 11.81
CA LEU A 389 20.01 -7.08 11.81
C LEU A 389 21.00 -5.97 12.17
N PHE A 390 21.64 -6.10 13.33
CA PHE A 390 22.72 -5.21 13.74
C PHE A 390 24.05 -5.70 13.15
N PRO A 391 24.93 -4.77 12.70
CA PRO A 391 26.27 -5.14 12.27
C PRO A 391 27.07 -5.70 13.46
N GLN A 392 27.90 -6.69 13.20
CA GLN A 392 28.92 -7.14 14.15
C GLN A 392 29.97 -6.03 14.30
N SER A 393 30.53 -5.89 15.50
CA SER A 393 31.62 -4.94 15.76
C SER A 393 32.76 -5.18 14.76
N LEU A 394 33.16 -4.13 14.02
CA LEU A 394 34.33 -4.18 13.13
C LEU A 394 35.65 -4.30 13.92
N CYS A 395 35.61 -4.04 15.21
CA CYS A 395 36.72 -4.20 16.15
C CYS A 395 36.65 -5.62 16.71
N GLY A 396 37.58 -6.49 16.27
CA GLY A 396 37.62 -7.90 16.64
C GLY A 396 37.63 -8.17 18.15
N ASP A 397 37.07 -9.32 18.52
CA ASP A 397 37.23 -10.07 19.78
C ASP A 397 37.45 -9.29 21.09
N ALA A 398 36.69 -8.21 21.30
CA ALA A 398 36.71 -7.45 22.56
C ALA A 398 35.45 -7.70 23.40
N GLY A 399 35.20 -8.95 23.80
CA GLY A 399 34.27 -9.34 24.87
C GLY A 399 32.80 -8.92 24.72
N ASP A 400 31.98 -9.32 25.69
CA ASP A 400 30.53 -9.08 25.76
C ASP A 400 30.13 -7.58 25.84
N ASN A 401 31.11 -6.68 25.94
CA ASN A 401 30.92 -5.27 26.33
C ASN A 401 30.91 -4.26 25.17
N ASN A 402 31.03 -4.68 23.90
CA ASN A 402 31.01 -3.75 22.77
C ASN A 402 29.77 -3.91 21.88
N LYS A 403 28.58 -3.64 22.45
CA LYS A 403 27.34 -3.47 21.68
C LYS A 403 27.48 -2.28 20.72
N VAL A 404 27.16 -2.49 19.44
CA VAL A 404 27.21 -1.45 18.40
C VAL A 404 26.08 -0.44 18.61
N ILE A 405 26.43 0.85 18.58
CA ILE A 405 25.46 1.96 18.56
C ILE A 405 25.32 2.43 17.12
N TYR A 406 24.14 2.22 16.54
CA TYR A 406 23.88 2.53 15.13
C TYR A 406 23.05 3.81 14.97
N PHE A 407 23.73 4.97 14.88
CA PHE A 407 23.11 6.28 14.69
C PHE A 407 23.25 6.78 13.25
N LEU A 408 23.21 5.86 12.28
CA LEU A 408 23.37 6.11 10.84
C LEU A 408 22.12 5.77 10.00
N GLY A 409 20.96 5.54 10.65
CA GLY A 409 19.71 5.18 9.96
C GLY A 409 19.20 6.20 8.96
N ASN A 410 19.60 7.46 9.12
CA ASN A 410 19.33 8.55 8.19
C ASN A 410 20.11 8.46 6.87
N SER A 411 21.12 7.59 6.78
CA SER A 411 21.95 7.38 5.58
C SER A 411 21.68 6.01 4.98
N LEU A 412 21.75 4.98 5.82
CA LEU A 412 21.40 3.61 5.48
C LEU A 412 20.69 2.99 6.68
N GLY A 413 19.40 2.68 6.53
CA GLY A 413 18.62 2.02 7.56
C GLY A 413 19.11 0.59 7.83
N LEU A 414 19.03 0.14 9.08
CA LEU A 414 19.28 -1.28 9.38
C LEU A 414 18.28 -2.13 8.61
N MET A 415 18.76 -3.25 8.04
CA MET A 415 17.87 -4.15 7.33
C MET A 415 17.05 -4.99 8.32
N PRO A 416 15.73 -5.12 8.10
CA PRO A 416 14.92 -6.11 8.79
C PRO A 416 15.45 -7.53 8.53
N ALA A 417 15.30 -8.41 9.52
CA ALA A 417 15.60 -9.82 9.38
C ALA A 417 14.71 -10.44 8.29
N PRO A 418 15.27 -11.24 7.36
CA PRO A 418 14.49 -11.82 6.28
C PRO A 418 13.47 -12.82 6.82
N ARG A 419 12.18 -12.53 6.60
CA ARG A 419 11.02 -13.37 6.99
C ARG A 419 10.65 -14.39 5.92
N GLU A 420 9.74 -15.31 6.24
CA GLU A 420 9.22 -16.34 5.31
C GLU A 420 8.78 -15.74 3.97
N ARG A 421 7.95 -14.69 3.98
CA ARG A 421 7.47 -14.05 2.75
C ARG A 421 8.60 -13.46 1.88
N THR A 422 9.60 -12.84 2.50
CA THR A 422 10.80 -12.35 1.81
C THR A 422 11.67 -13.50 1.29
N ARG A 423 11.76 -14.60 2.04
CA ARG A 423 12.51 -15.82 1.65
C ARG A 423 11.83 -16.55 0.50
N GLU A 424 10.52 -16.71 0.54
CA GLU A 424 9.70 -17.32 -0.52
C GLU A 424 9.80 -16.54 -1.82
N GLN A 425 9.67 -15.20 -1.78
CA GLN A 425 9.84 -14.39 -3.00
C GLN A 425 11.26 -14.44 -3.57
N ARG A 426 12.29 -14.49 -2.72
CA ARG A 426 13.68 -14.68 -3.17
C ARG A 426 13.88 -16.07 -3.78
N ALA A 427 13.30 -17.11 -3.17
CA ALA A 427 13.40 -18.49 -3.65
C ALA A 427 12.66 -18.70 -4.98
N ASP A 428 11.45 -18.13 -5.14
CA ASP A 428 10.68 -18.19 -6.38
C ASP A 428 11.40 -17.50 -7.56
N GLN A 429 12.27 -16.52 -7.29
CA GLN A 429 13.08 -15.84 -8.33
C GLN A 429 14.33 -16.61 -8.74
N VAL A 430 14.92 -17.40 -7.85
CA VAL A 430 16.18 -18.12 -8.11
C VAL A 430 15.94 -19.55 -8.62
N GLY A 431 14.79 -20.17 -8.31
CA GLY A 431 14.57 -21.61 -8.51
C GLY A 431 13.42 -22.04 -9.42
N ARG A 432 12.55 -21.16 -9.90
CA ARG A 432 11.43 -21.52 -10.80
C ARG A 432 11.61 -20.89 -12.18
N PRO A 433 11.16 -21.52 -13.29
CA PRO A 433 11.21 -20.92 -14.61
C PRO A 433 10.49 -19.56 -14.61
N CYS A 434 11.27 -18.47 -14.60
CA CYS A 434 10.87 -17.06 -14.46
C CYS A 434 9.93 -16.52 -15.55
N HIS A 435 9.33 -17.38 -16.38
CA HIS A 435 8.46 -17.00 -17.48
C HIS A 435 7.00 -17.43 -17.33
N ARG A 436 6.68 -18.45 -16.53
CA ARG A 436 5.30 -18.98 -16.45
C ARG A 436 4.48 -18.50 -15.26
N GLY A 437 5.11 -18.06 -14.16
CA GLY A 437 4.43 -17.67 -12.91
C GLY A 437 4.49 -16.19 -12.53
N THR A 438 5.43 -15.45 -13.11
CA THR A 438 5.71 -14.02 -12.85
C THR A 438 4.81 -13.06 -13.64
N LEU A 439 4.19 -13.52 -14.73
CA LEU A 439 3.28 -12.72 -15.57
C LEU A 439 1.84 -12.67 -15.03
N GLN A 440 1.46 -13.54 -14.09
CA GLN A 440 0.08 -13.63 -13.55
C GLN A 440 -0.07 -13.09 -12.12
N ARG A 441 1.01 -12.68 -11.45
CA ARG A 441 0.95 -12.10 -10.11
C ARG A 441 1.25 -10.61 -10.20
N ARG A 442 0.38 -9.78 -9.59
CA ARG A 442 0.66 -8.35 -9.40
C ARG A 442 2.09 -8.19 -8.87
N PRO A 443 2.88 -7.24 -9.41
CA PRO A 443 4.19 -6.93 -8.87
C PRO A 443 4.07 -6.75 -7.35
N ALA A 444 4.96 -7.37 -6.57
CA ALA A 444 4.98 -7.26 -5.10
C ALA A 444 4.86 -5.80 -4.60
N VAL A 445 5.39 -4.89 -5.41
CA VAL A 445 5.45 -3.44 -5.25
C VAL A 445 4.07 -2.77 -5.23
N ASP A 446 3.06 -3.35 -5.89
CA ASP A 446 1.68 -2.83 -5.88
C ASP A 446 0.89 -3.26 -4.65
N ALA A 447 1.27 -4.38 -4.01
CA ALA A 447 0.68 -4.82 -2.76
C ALA A 447 1.08 -3.93 -1.57
N ASP A 448 2.20 -3.22 -1.70
CA ASP A 448 2.79 -2.35 -0.68
C ASP A 448 2.30 -0.89 -0.75
N GLY A 449 1.57 -0.55 -1.81
CA GLY A 449 0.97 0.77 -2.03
C GLY A 449 0.20 1.31 -0.82
N PRO A 450 -0.66 0.53 -0.13
CA PRO A 450 -1.41 1.00 1.04
C PRO A 450 -0.51 1.42 2.21
N ALA A 451 0.50 0.60 2.56
CA ALA A 451 1.40 0.91 3.67
C ALA A 451 2.24 2.16 3.36
N MET A 452 2.76 2.24 2.14
CA MET A 452 3.53 3.41 1.73
C MET A 452 2.67 4.67 1.69
N SER A 453 1.44 4.58 1.17
CA SER A 453 0.47 5.69 1.14
C SER A 453 0.14 6.19 2.53
N ALA A 454 0.01 5.31 3.51
CA ALA A 454 -0.22 5.69 4.91
C ALA A 454 0.99 6.43 5.51
N ILE A 455 2.21 5.97 5.23
CA ILE A 455 3.45 6.58 5.75
C ILE A 455 3.64 8.00 5.20
N VAL A 456 3.29 8.26 3.93
CA VAL A 456 3.42 9.60 3.32
C VAL A 456 2.14 10.44 3.41
N GLY A 457 1.05 9.88 3.93
CA GLY A 457 -0.24 10.56 4.03
C GLY A 457 -0.84 10.94 2.66
N ALA A 458 -0.82 10.01 1.72
CA ALA A 458 -1.59 10.08 0.48
C ALA A 458 -3.07 9.70 0.74
N ALA A 459 -4.00 10.23 -0.07
CA ALA A 459 -5.43 9.89 0.08
C ALA A 459 -5.82 8.59 -0.63
N SER A 460 -5.09 8.23 -1.69
CA SER A 460 -5.26 6.98 -2.42
C SER A 460 -3.89 6.37 -2.76
N ILE A 461 -3.88 5.06 -2.94
CA ILE A 461 -2.73 4.34 -3.52
C ILE A 461 -2.37 4.85 -4.91
N ASP A 462 -3.34 5.40 -5.65
CA ASP A 462 -3.13 5.94 -7.00
C ASP A 462 -2.26 7.19 -6.99
N GLU A 463 -2.08 7.85 -5.85
CA GLU A 463 -1.17 8.98 -5.71
C GLU A 463 0.28 8.54 -5.49
N VAL A 464 0.55 7.23 -5.28
CA VAL A 464 1.88 6.72 -4.96
C VAL A 464 2.35 5.68 -5.98
N ALA A 465 3.55 5.87 -6.50
CA ALA A 465 4.25 4.89 -7.31
C ALA A 465 5.59 4.55 -6.70
N LEU A 466 5.81 3.26 -6.47
CA LEU A 466 7.10 2.70 -6.07
C LEU A 466 7.85 2.29 -7.34
N MET A 467 8.95 2.99 -7.63
CA MET A 467 9.68 2.88 -8.90
C MET A 467 11.09 3.49 -8.83
N ASN A 468 11.96 3.00 -9.70
CA ASN A 468 13.31 3.52 -9.94
C ASN A 468 14.09 3.84 -8.64
N SER A 469 14.72 5.01 -8.58
CA SER A 469 15.38 5.59 -7.42
C SER A 469 14.98 7.06 -7.26
N VAL A 470 15.24 7.66 -6.10
CA VAL A 470 14.80 9.02 -5.74
C VAL A 470 15.17 10.09 -6.80
N THR A 471 16.43 10.09 -7.27
CA THR A 471 16.92 11.07 -8.25
C THR A 471 16.27 10.89 -9.62
N VAL A 472 16.06 9.64 -10.05
CA VAL A 472 15.35 9.35 -11.31
C VAL A 472 13.91 9.84 -11.24
N ASN A 473 13.22 9.56 -10.13
CA ASN A 473 11.85 10.00 -9.93
C ASN A 473 11.73 11.53 -9.90
N LEU A 474 12.73 12.23 -9.34
CA LEU A 474 12.76 13.69 -9.32
C LEU A 474 12.88 14.28 -10.73
N HIS A 475 13.74 13.69 -11.58
CA HIS A 475 13.79 14.05 -13.01
C HIS A 475 12.44 13.83 -13.70
N LEU A 476 11.75 12.73 -13.41
CA LEU A 476 10.47 12.43 -14.06
C LEU A 476 9.38 13.44 -13.68
N LEU A 477 9.33 13.90 -12.44
CA LEU A 477 8.40 14.97 -12.03
C LEU A 477 8.75 16.32 -12.66
N LEU A 478 10.04 16.65 -12.76
CA LEU A 478 10.48 17.91 -13.36
C LEU A 478 10.27 17.96 -14.88
N VAL A 479 10.53 16.87 -15.60
CA VAL A 479 10.28 16.79 -17.06
C VAL A 479 8.78 16.84 -17.37
N SER A 480 7.96 16.15 -16.56
CA SER A 480 6.51 16.08 -16.79
C SER A 480 5.81 17.42 -16.56
N HIS A 481 6.27 18.20 -15.60
CA HIS A 481 5.72 19.52 -15.33
C HIS A 481 6.43 20.57 -16.17
N ARG A 482 6.05 20.61 -17.46
CA ARG A 482 6.45 21.72 -18.33
C ARG A 482 5.94 23.04 -17.78
N VAL A 483 6.83 24.02 -17.80
CA VAL A 483 6.55 25.45 -17.70
C VAL A 483 5.63 25.82 -18.86
N GLU A 484 4.32 25.91 -18.62
CA GLU A 484 3.40 26.49 -19.61
C GLU A 484 3.55 28.01 -19.59
N THR A 485 3.98 28.55 -20.73
CA THR A 485 4.02 29.99 -21.01
C THR A 485 2.60 30.50 -21.24
N SER A 486 1.93 30.98 -20.19
CA SER A 486 0.75 31.79 -20.41
C SER A 486 1.19 33.11 -21.03
N ALA A 487 0.98 33.24 -22.35
CA ALA A 487 1.10 34.47 -23.08
C ALA A 487 0.31 35.59 -22.37
N ARG A 488 0.97 36.69 -22.03
CA ARG A 488 0.30 37.97 -21.82
C ARG A 488 0.78 38.94 -22.90
N SER A 489 -0.17 39.22 -23.80
CA SER A 489 -0.30 40.36 -24.70
C SER A 489 0.91 40.81 -25.52
N GLU A 490 0.67 40.80 -26.83
CA GLU A 490 1.38 41.48 -27.90
C GLU A 490 2.05 42.80 -27.51
N VAL A 491 3.19 43.06 -28.18
CA VAL A 491 4.08 44.23 -28.16
C VAL A 491 5.33 44.02 -27.27
N ASP A 492 6.47 43.80 -27.95
CA ASP A 492 7.84 43.58 -27.42
C ASP A 492 8.08 42.32 -26.56
N ALA A 493 7.83 41.15 -27.14
CA ALA A 493 8.08 39.86 -26.49
C ALA A 493 9.52 39.35 -26.71
N SER A 494 10.47 39.84 -25.90
CA SER A 494 11.57 38.97 -25.46
C SER A 494 10.98 37.95 -24.47
N PRO A 495 11.10 36.64 -24.70
CA PRO A 495 10.51 35.62 -23.83
C PRO A 495 11.29 35.55 -22.50
N ALA A 496 10.85 36.33 -21.51
CA ALA A 496 11.38 36.27 -20.15
C ALA A 496 10.63 35.20 -19.34
N ILE A 497 11.08 33.95 -19.42
CA ILE A 497 10.78 32.92 -18.41
C ILE A 497 11.90 33.02 -17.37
N THR A 498 11.58 33.43 -16.14
CA THR A 498 12.51 33.27 -15.01
C THR A 498 12.12 32.00 -14.25
N THR A 499 12.39 30.83 -14.82
CA THR A 499 12.37 29.58 -14.02
C THR A 499 13.27 29.83 -12.83
N ARG A 500 12.89 29.51 -11.59
CA ARG A 500 13.65 30.00 -10.43
C ARG A 500 13.52 28.97 -9.31
N VAL A 501 14.33 27.91 -9.33
CA VAL A 501 14.14 26.77 -8.41
C VAL A 501 14.71 27.08 -7.02
N GLY A 502 13.87 27.53 -6.08
CA GLY A 502 14.26 27.78 -4.69
C GLY A 502 14.87 26.53 -4.02
N LYS A 503 16.16 26.56 -3.65
CA LYS A 503 16.83 25.47 -2.91
C LYS A 503 17.47 25.93 -1.60
N ALA A 504 17.27 25.19 -0.52
CA ALA A 504 18.06 25.32 0.72
C ALA A 504 19.42 24.59 0.66
N SER A 505 20.55 25.31 0.58
CA SER A 505 21.85 24.98 1.23
C SER A 505 23.05 25.62 0.54
N ARG A 506 23.85 26.35 1.33
CA ARG A 506 25.28 26.53 1.11
C ARG A 506 26.07 25.97 2.30
N SER A 507 26.27 24.66 2.32
CA SER A 507 27.28 24.03 3.19
C SER A 507 28.18 23.09 2.38
N SER A 508 29.40 23.57 2.11
CA SER A 508 30.57 22.84 1.56
C SER A 508 30.61 22.55 0.04
N PRO A 509 31.79 22.61 -0.62
CA PRO A 509 31.96 22.36 -2.07
C PRO A 509 31.72 20.90 -2.53
N SER A 510 31.35 19.99 -1.63
CA SER A 510 31.21 18.56 -1.92
C SER A 510 29.76 18.11 -1.79
N GLY A 511 29.03 18.10 -2.92
CA GLY A 511 27.83 17.29 -3.09
C GLY A 511 26.51 18.04 -2.99
N ASN A 512 26.12 18.73 -4.07
CA ASN A 512 24.74 19.15 -4.24
C ASN A 512 24.15 18.41 -5.45
N SER A 513 23.92 17.10 -5.31
CA SER A 513 23.26 16.27 -6.32
C SER A 513 21.92 16.88 -6.78
N LEU A 514 21.18 17.52 -5.88
CA LEU A 514 19.94 18.22 -6.21
C LEU A 514 20.16 19.52 -7.01
N VAL A 515 21.29 20.23 -6.84
CA VAL A 515 21.64 21.37 -7.74
C VAL A 515 22.03 20.83 -9.10
N CYS A 516 22.89 19.82 -9.17
CA CYS A 516 23.28 19.21 -10.45
C CYS A 516 22.05 18.71 -11.22
N LEU A 517 21.10 18.08 -10.53
CA LEU A 517 19.84 17.65 -11.11
C LEU A 517 19.02 18.83 -11.64
N VAL A 518 18.79 19.86 -10.83
CA VAL A 518 18.00 21.02 -11.27
C VAL A 518 18.69 21.75 -12.42
N VAL A 519 20.01 21.98 -12.34
CA VAL A 519 20.80 22.61 -13.41
C VAL A 519 20.70 21.80 -14.70
N SER A 520 20.81 20.46 -14.64
CA SER A 520 20.64 19.64 -15.84
C SER A 520 19.23 19.71 -16.45
N GLN A 521 18.20 19.93 -15.61
CA GLN A 521 16.85 20.20 -16.10
C GLN A 521 16.75 21.59 -16.73
N LEU A 522 17.36 22.61 -16.14
CA LEU A 522 17.42 23.95 -16.74
C LEU A 522 18.12 23.92 -18.11
N GLU A 523 19.29 23.25 -18.18
CA GLU A 523 20.06 23.08 -19.42
C GLU A 523 19.28 22.32 -20.49
N LEU A 524 18.55 21.25 -20.11
CA LEU A 524 17.66 20.51 -21.02
C LEU A 524 16.57 21.40 -21.63
N HIS A 525 16.19 22.47 -20.94
CA HIS A 525 15.19 23.44 -21.37
C HIS A 525 15.80 24.74 -21.90
N GLY A 526 17.12 24.81 -22.11
CA GLY A 526 17.81 25.94 -22.71
C GLY A 526 18.09 27.13 -21.78
N PHE A 527 18.04 26.93 -20.46
CA PHE A 527 18.37 27.94 -19.46
C PHE A 527 19.73 27.68 -18.82
N THR A 528 20.44 28.75 -18.44
CA THR A 528 21.61 28.68 -17.57
C THR A 528 21.23 28.69 -16.08
N ARG A 529 22.17 28.31 -15.22
CA ARG A 529 21.99 28.37 -13.76
C ARG A 529 21.73 29.80 -13.29
N GLU A 530 22.43 30.78 -13.83
CA GLU A 530 22.39 32.17 -13.37
C GLU A 530 21.07 32.85 -13.75
N GLU A 531 20.50 32.47 -14.90
CA GLU A 531 19.20 32.98 -15.35
C GLU A 531 18.06 32.40 -14.53
N ALA A 532 18.16 31.11 -14.18
CA ALA A 532 17.02 30.34 -13.72
C ALA A 532 17.13 29.63 -12.34
N LEU A 533 18.26 29.81 -11.67
CA LEU A 533 18.63 29.38 -10.33
C LEU A 533 18.13 30.29 -9.18
N ILE A 534 17.16 29.94 -8.30
CA ILE A 534 17.09 30.62 -6.97
C ILE A 534 17.74 29.74 -5.92
N GLU A 535 18.91 30.13 -5.43
CA GLU A 535 19.51 29.43 -4.29
C GLU A 535 19.17 30.16 -2.99
N LEU A 536 18.39 29.50 -2.12
CA LEU A 536 18.11 29.95 -0.77
C LEU A 536 19.33 29.65 0.11
N CYS A 537 19.86 30.71 0.72
CA CYS A 537 20.97 30.62 1.64
C CYS A 537 20.51 31.03 3.04
N PRO A 538 21.03 30.36 4.10
CA PRO A 538 20.91 30.89 5.45
C PRO A 538 21.45 32.31 5.53
N ARG A 539 20.91 33.09 6.46
CA ARG A 539 21.47 34.40 6.81
C ARG A 539 22.90 34.23 7.33
N GLU A 540 23.68 35.31 7.30
CA GLU A 540 25.04 35.30 7.83
C GLU A 540 25.04 34.85 9.31
N GLY A 541 25.93 33.90 9.64
CA GLY A 541 26.02 33.31 10.98
C GLY A 541 24.98 32.21 11.27
N GLU A 542 24.03 31.95 10.38
CA GLU A 542 23.03 30.89 10.52
C GLU A 542 23.37 29.64 9.68
N TYR A 543 22.89 28.48 10.11
CA TYR A 543 23.08 27.20 9.41
C TYR A 543 21.78 26.64 8.81
N THR A 544 20.66 27.26 9.13
CA THR A 544 19.29 26.84 8.77
C THR A 544 18.59 27.99 8.06
N LEU A 545 17.59 27.69 7.22
CA LEU A 545 16.77 28.74 6.63
C LEU A 545 15.65 29.14 7.58
N ARG A 546 15.28 30.42 7.59
CA ARG A 546 14.04 30.84 8.24
C ARG A 546 12.88 30.67 7.27
N THR A 547 11.75 30.15 7.75
CA THR A 547 10.56 29.96 6.92
C THR A 547 10.12 31.28 6.27
N ASP A 548 10.18 32.39 7.00
CA ASP A 548 9.82 33.71 6.47
C ASP A 548 10.67 34.14 5.27
N ASP A 549 11.96 33.78 5.24
CA ASP A 549 12.83 34.07 4.09
C ASP A 549 12.44 33.26 2.86
N ILE A 550 12.03 32.00 3.06
CA ILE A 550 11.51 31.14 1.98
C ILE A 550 10.22 31.74 1.41
N LEU A 551 9.29 32.15 2.29
CA LEU A 551 8.02 32.74 1.88
C LEU A 551 8.22 34.08 1.15
N ALA A 552 9.13 34.92 1.64
CA ALA A 552 9.47 36.19 1.00
C ALA A 552 10.08 35.99 -0.40
N GLU A 553 10.91 34.95 -0.57
CA GLU A 553 11.49 34.65 -1.88
C GLU A 553 10.45 34.10 -2.86
N ILE A 554 9.50 33.27 -2.39
CA ILE A 554 8.37 32.82 -3.21
C ILE A 554 7.53 34.03 -3.66
N ASP A 555 7.16 34.93 -2.76
CA ASP A 555 6.32 36.09 -3.10
C ASP A 555 7.03 37.05 -4.06
N ARG A 556 8.34 37.29 -3.85
CA ARG A 556 9.17 38.15 -4.71
C ARG A 556 9.24 37.65 -6.16
N ASN A 557 9.17 36.34 -6.36
CA ASN A 557 9.36 35.70 -7.67
C ASN A 557 8.09 35.10 -8.25
N LYS A 558 6.93 35.29 -7.62
CA LYS A 558 5.68 34.62 -7.97
C LYS A 558 5.24 34.73 -9.43
N GLU A 559 5.64 35.81 -10.13
CA GLU A 559 5.27 36.02 -11.54
C GLU A 559 6.05 35.13 -12.51
N SER A 560 7.21 34.62 -12.09
CA SER A 560 8.08 33.81 -12.93
C SER A 560 8.40 32.43 -12.36
N LEU A 561 8.12 32.20 -11.07
CA LEU A 561 8.39 30.97 -10.36
C LEU A 561 7.56 29.79 -10.92
N ALA A 562 8.23 28.85 -11.58
CA ALA A 562 7.58 27.64 -12.11
C ALA A 562 7.48 26.49 -11.10
N VAL A 563 8.56 26.24 -10.34
CA VAL A 563 8.67 25.09 -9.42
C VAL A 563 9.41 25.53 -8.16
N VAL A 564 8.90 25.14 -6.99
CA VAL A 564 9.65 25.16 -5.73
C VAL A 564 10.04 23.72 -5.41
N CYS A 565 11.34 23.44 -5.42
CA CYS A 565 11.88 22.09 -5.19
C CYS A 565 12.76 22.08 -3.93
N LEU A 566 12.20 21.66 -2.80
CA LEU A 566 12.89 21.63 -1.50
C LEU A 566 12.95 20.21 -0.93
N SER A 567 13.96 19.96 -0.08
CA SER A 567 13.93 18.78 0.77
C SER A 567 12.86 18.93 1.86
N GLY A 568 12.17 17.86 2.26
CA GLY A 568 11.31 17.89 3.44
C GLY A 568 12.13 18.06 4.73
N VAL A 569 13.16 17.22 4.90
CA VAL A 569 14.18 17.37 5.95
C VAL A 569 15.54 17.57 5.29
N GLN A 570 16.23 18.65 5.64
CA GLN A 570 17.53 18.99 5.08
C GLN A 570 18.61 18.04 5.61
N TYR A 571 19.32 17.36 4.72
CA TYR A 571 20.23 16.27 5.12
C TYR A 571 21.37 16.72 6.05
N TYR A 572 21.99 17.88 5.78
CA TYR A 572 23.15 18.37 6.51
C TYR A 572 22.78 18.98 7.87
N SER A 573 21.81 19.90 7.92
CA SER A 573 21.40 20.56 9.17
C SER A 573 20.40 19.74 9.98
N GLY A 574 19.65 18.83 9.36
CA GLY A 574 18.55 18.11 10.02
C GLY A 574 17.25 18.93 10.14
N GLN A 575 17.21 20.13 9.55
CA GLN A 575 16.04 21.01 9.57
C GLN A 575 14.86 20.38 8.84
N TYR A 576 13.74 20.20 9.54
CA TYR A 576 12.45 19.85 8.97
C TYR A 576 11.71 21.13 8.58
N PHE A 577 11.43 21.30 7.29
CA PHE A 577 10.73 22.48 6.78
C PHE A 577 9.23 22.39 7.03
N ASN A 578 8.59 23.55 7.18
CA ASN A 578 7.12 23.64 7.23
C ASN A 578 6.52 23.40 5.84
N ILE A 579 6.45 22.13 5.43
CA ILE A 579 5.92 21.67 4.15
C ILE A 579 4.54 22.28 3.85
N PRO A 580 3.52 22.21 4.73
CA PRO A 580 2.20 22.76 4.41
C PRO A 580 2.22 24.27 4.16
N LEU A 581 2.92 25.04 4.98
CA LEU A 581 2.98 26.50 4.84
C LEU A 581 3.69 26.91 3.54
N ILE A 582 4.83 26.29 3.25
CA ILE A 582 5.60 26.57 2.04
C ILE A 582 4.80 26.12 0.79
N THR A 583 4.18 24.94 0.83
CA THR A 583 3.32 24.43 -0.25
C THR A 583 2.16 25.38 -0.54
N ALA A 584 1.49 25.88 0.50
CA ALA A 584 0.40 26.84 0.34
C ALA A 584 0.88 28.14 -0.34
N ALA A 585 2.05 28.66 0.03
CA ALA A 585 2.65 29.84 -0.59
C ALA A 585 3.07 29.58 -2.04
N THR A 586 3.71 28.45 -2.32
CA THR A 586 4.09 28.01 -3.67
C THR A 586 2.87 27.95 -4.58
N ARG A 587 1.78 27.32 -4.12
CA ARG A 587 0.55 27.20 -4.91
C ARG A 587 -0.17 28.53 -5.10
N LYS A 588 -0.15 29.41 -4.09
CA LYS A 588 -0.68 30.78 -4.22
C LYS A 588 0.09 31.58 -5.28
N ALA A 589 1.38 31.29 -5.47
CA ALA A 589 2.19 31.85 -6.54
C ALA A 589 1.96 31.19 -7.92
N GLY A 590 1.15 30.14 -8.02
CA GLY A 590 0.92 29.40 -9.27
C GLY A 590 2.04 28.41 -9.64
N ALA A 591 3.03 28.22 -8.77
CA ALA A 591 4.15 27.32 -8.97
C ALA A 591 3.82 25.87 -8.55
N PHE A 592 4.54 24.90 -9.10
CA PHE A 592 4.46 23.49 -8.72
C PHE A 592 5.25 23.22 -7.44
N SER A 593 4.61 22.63 -6.43
CA SER A 593 5.25 22.26 -5.17
C SER A 593 5.85 20.85 -5.22
N LEU A 594 7.18 20.77 -5.30
CA LEU A 594 7.94 19.53 -5.41
C LEU A 594 8.82 19.29 -4.17
N TRP A 595 8.71 18.11 -3.57
CA TRP A 595 9.46 17.79 -2.35
C TRP A 595 10.35 16.55 -2.47
N ASP A 596 11.63 16.68 -2.09
CA ASP A 596 12.52 15.54 -1.81
C ASP A 596 12.37 15.11 -0.34
N LEU A 597 11.72 13.99 -0.13
CA LEU A 597 11.40 13.41 1.16
C LEU A 597 12.39 12.31 1.58
N ALA A 598 13.58 12.23 0.99
CA ALA A 598 14.57 11.19 1.31
C ALA A 598 14.92 11.11 2.81
N HIS A 599 14.95 12.24 3.52
CA HIS A 599 15.16 12.28 4.98
C HIS A 599 13.87 12.45 5.80
N ALA A 600 12.70 12.50 5.14
CA ALA A 600 11.42 12.75 5.79
C ALA A 600 10.53 11.50 5.86
N ALA A 601 10.42 10.74 4.77
CA ALA A 601 9.61 9.52 4.71
C ALA A 601 10.09 8.48 5.74
N GLY A 602 9.20 8.06 6.65
CA GLY A 602 9.52 7.15 7.76
C GLY A 602 10.22 7.79 8.95
N ASN A 603 10.40 9.12 8.95
CA ASN A 603 11.09 9.87 10.02
C ASN A 603 10.17 10.89 10.72
N VAL A 604 9.50 11.73 9.93
CA VAL A 604 8.58 12.76 10.42
C VAL A 604 7.17 12.50 9.91
N ASP A 605 6.17 13.12 10.54
CA ASP A 605 4.79 13.04 10.07
C ASP A 605 4.68 13.66 8.67
N LEU A 606 3.89 13.02 7.81
CA LEU A 606 3.62 13.47 6.44
C LEU A 606 2.13 13.35 6.14
N ALA A 607 1.56 14.40 5.55
CA ALA A 607 0.18 14.42 5.07
C ALA A 607 0.11 15.06 3.68
N LEU A 608 0.86 14.49 2.72
CA LEU A 608 1.11 15.12 1.41
C LEU A 608 -0.17 15.52 0.67
N HIS A 609 -1.19 14.67 0.70
CA HIS A 609 -2.48 14.98 0.09
C HIS A 609 -3.17 16.17 0.77
N GLN A 610 -3.29 16.12 2.11
CA GLN A 610 -3.98 17.16 2.88
C GLN A 610 -3.26 18.51 2.78
N TRP A 611 -1.94 18.51 2.82
CA TRP A 611 -1.12 19.70 2.62
C TRP A 611 -1.16 20.22 1.18
N GLY A 612 -1.70 19.42 0.27
CA GLY A 612 -1.87 19.76 -1.11
C GLY A 612 -0.54 19.90 -1.84
N VAL A 613 0.47 19.12 -1.46
CA VAL A 613 1.73 18.97 -2.20
C VAL A 613 1.40 18.51 -3.62
N ASP A 614 2.10 19.00 -4.64
CA ASP A 614 1.81 18.62 -6.01
C ASP A 614 2.54 17.34 -6.43
N GLY A 615 3.84 17.26 -6.11
CA GLY A 615 4.65 16.06 -6.31
C GLY A 615 5.70 15.88 -5.21
N ALA A 616 6.07 14.64 -4.93
CA ALA A 616 7.16 14.35 -4.02
C ALA A 616 7.89 13.05 -4.39
N VAL A 617 9.12 12.88 -3.91
CA VAL A 617 9.91 11.66 -4.11
C VAL A 617 10.63 11.28 -2.83
N TRP A 618 10.97 10.01 -2.66
CA TRP A 618 11.81 9.56 -1.56
C TRP A 618 12.61 8.33 -1.95
N CYS A 619 13.64 8.04 -1.17
CA CYS A 619 14.27 6.73 -1.17
C CYS A 619 13.71 5.87 -0.04
N THR A 620 13.85 4.55 -0.19
CA THR A 620 13.39 3.59 0.83
C THR A 620 14.54 3.00 1.66
N TYR A 621 15.80 3.27 1.29
CA TYR A 621 16.98 2.69 1.96
C TYR A 621 17.43 3.42 3.23
N LYS A 622 16.81 4.56 3.58
CA LYS A 622 17.09 5.33 4.82
C LYS A 622 16.17 4.86 5.95
N TYR A 623 15.31 5.73 6.48
CA TYR A 623 14.40 5.40 7.57
C TYR A 623 13.36 4.32 7.22
N ILE A 624 13.07 4.11 5.94
CA ILE A 624 12.22 3.01 5.45
C ILE A 624 12.99 1.67 5.35
N ASN A 625 14.29 1.61 5.67
CA ASN A 625 15.02 0.36 5.95
C ASN A 625 14.98 -0.73 4.85
N SER A 626 14.82 -0.38 3.57
CA SER A 626 14.67 -1.37 2.49
C SER A 626 16.00 -1.91 1.92
N GLY A 627 17.13 -1.67 2.60
CA GLY A 627 18.46 -2.02 2.11
C GLY A 627 19.02 -1.07 1.04
N ALA A 628 20.34 -1.12 0.86
CA ALA A 628 21.09 -0.20 -0.01
C ALA A 628 20.59 -0.22 -1.46
N GLY A 629 20.36 0.96 -2.04
CA GLY A 629 19.86 1.08 -3.41
C GLY A 629 18.40 0.62 -3.59
N GLY A 630 17.64 0.54 -2.50
CA GLY A 630 16.22 0.20 -2.53
C GLY A 630 15.38 1.06 -3.47
N ILE A 631 14.22 0.51 -3.86
CA ILE A 631 13.29 1.13 -4.80
C ILE A 631 12.83 2.52 -4.34
N GLY A 632 12.82 3.50 -5.24
CA GLY A 632 12.32 4.84 -4.94
C GLY A 632 10.80 4.88 -4.76
N GLY A 633 10.32 5.93 -4.10
CA GLY A 633 8.92 6.31 -4.11
C GLY A 633 8.71 7.61 -4.86
N LEU A 634 7.52 7.75 -5.44
CA LEU A 634 7.01 8.94 -6.10
C LEU A 634 5.58 9.16 -5.62
N PHE A 635 5.27 10.40 -5.27
CA PHE A 635 3.92 10.88 -5.01
C PHE A 635 3.54 11.88 -6.10
N LEU A 636 2.33 11.74 -6.64
CA LEU A 636 1.69 12.70 -7.52
C LEU A 636 0.26 12.90 -7.06
N HIS A 637 -0.07 14.12 -6.66
CA HIS A 637 -1.40 14.43 -6.15
C HIS A 637 -2.47 14.15 -7.21
N GLN A 638 -3.62 13.62 -6.79
CA GLN A 638 -4.75 13.25 -7.67
C GLN A 638 -5.24 14.35 -8.60
N ARG A 639 -5.01 15.62 -8.24
CA ARG A 639 -5.34 16.76 -9.10
C ARG A 639 -4.50 16.81 -10.37
N HIS A 640 -3.40 16.07 -10.45
CA HIS A 640 -2.54 16.00 -11.62
C HIS A 640 -2.74 14.71 -12.41
N HIS A 641 -3.63 13.80 -11.98
CA HIS A 641 -3.85 12.52 -12.66
C HIS A 641 -4.47 12.67 -14.05
N HIS A 642 -5.34 13.66 -14.26
CA HIS A 642 -5.96 13.90 -15.57
C HIS A 642 -4.96 14.43 -16.61
N ARG A 643 -3.84 15.02 -16.18
CA ARG A 643 -2.74 15.41 -17.09
C ARG A 643 -2.02 14.20 -17.69
N ASN A 644 -2.32 12.98 -17.20
CA ASN A 644 -1.75 11.75 -17.75
C ASN A 644 -2.53 11.22 -18.97
N SER A 645 -3.72 11.77 -19.27
CA SER A 645 -4.64 11.28 -20.31
C SER A 645 -5.48 12.40 -20.93
N GLY A 646 -5.62 12.45 -22.26
CA GLY A 646 -6.50 13.40 -22.96
C GLY A 646 -5.77 14.54 -23.69
N PRO A 647 -6.50 15.55 -24.22
CA PRO A 647 -5.92 16.63 -25.04
C PRO A 647 -5.01 17.58 -24.27
N ASP A 648 -5.19 17.69 -22.95
CA ASP A 648 -4.36 18.49 -22.02
C ASP A 648 -3.20 17.66 -21.41
N GLN A 649 -2.78 16.57 -22.07
CA GLN A 649 -1.74 15.68 -21.57
C GLN A 649 -0.39 16.40 -21.48
N GLN A 650 0.20 16.44 -20.28
CA GLN A 650 1.56 16.94 -20.12
C GLN A 650 2.58 15.90 -20.65
N PRO A 651 3.72 16.34 -21.22
CA PRO A 651 4.70 15.42 -21.77
C PRO A 651 5.49 14.76 -20.65
N TYR A 652 5.19 13.50 -20.35
CA TYR A 652 6.02 12.64 -19.49
C TYR A 652 6.72 11.56 -20.33
N LEU A 653 7.84 11.06 -19.79
CA LEU A 653 8.56 9.94 -20.41
C LEU A 653 7.71 8.67 -20.25
N LYS A 654 7.20 8.15 -21.37
CA LYS A 654 6.35 6.96 -21.40
C LYS A 654 7.21 5.71 -21.35
N GLY A 655 6.82 4.74 -20.54
CA GLY A 655 7.39 3.40 -20.57
C GLY A 655 6.29 2.35 -20.45
N TRP A 656 6.58 1.13 -20.93
CA TRP A 656 5.60 0.05 -21.03
C TRP A 656 4.97 -0.35 -19.68
N TRP A 657 5.60 -0.02 -18.54
CA TRP A 657 5.03 -0.28 -17.21
C TRP A 657 4.15 0.83 -16.64
N GLY A 658 4.16 2.00 -17.29
CA GLY A 658 3.16 3.05 -17.08
C GLY A 658 1.92 2.85 -17.94
N HIS A 659 1.92 1.83 -18.81
CA HIS A 659 0.75 1.42 -19.59
C HIS A 659 -0.16 0.51 -18.74
N LEU A 660 -1.47 0.63 -18.95
CA LEU A 660 -2.52 -0.08 -18.23
C LEU A 660 -2.27 -1.59 -18.14
N GLU A 661 -2.27 -2.14 -16.92
CA GLU A 661 -1.90 -3.53 -16.63
C GLU A 661 -2.73 -4.53 -17.45
N SER A 662 -4.02 -4.25 -17.67
CA SER A 662 -4.92 -5.16 -18.40
C SER A 662 -4.59 -5.33 -19.88
N THR A 663 -4.04 -4.31 -20.53
CA THR A 663 -3.78 -4.28 -21.98
C THR A 663 -2.27 -4.25 -22.31
N ARG A 664 -1.40 -4.09 -21.30
CA ARG A 664 0.07 -3.99 -21.44
C ARG A 664 0.72 -5.06 -22.32
N PHE A 665 0.25 -6.31 -22.21
CA PHE A 665 0.82 -7.45 -22.96
C PHE A 665 0.13 -7.70 -24.30
N GLU A 666 -0.92 -6.96 -24.63
CA GLU A 666 -1.51 -6.98 -25.97
C GLU A 666 -0.60 -6.29 -26.99
N MET A 667 0.28 -5.39 -26.52
CA MET A 667 1.29 -4.70 -27.33
C MET A 667 0.69 -4.05 -28.58
N THR A 668 -0.50 -3.43 -28.45
CA THR A 668 -1.24 -2.77 -29.54
C THR A 668 -0.49 -1.56 -30.11
N ASN A 669 0.57 -1.09 -29.44
CA ASN A 669 1.29 0.16 -29.68
C ASN A 669 0.43 1.42 -29.52
N GLU A 670 -0.79 1.29 -29.02
CA GLU A 670 -1.62 2.39 -28.58
C GLU A 670 -1.29 2.71 -27.12
N TRP A 671 -1.24 3.99 -26.75
CA TRP A 671 -0.87 4.39 -25.38
C TRP A 671 -2.11 4.50 -24.50
N GLU A 672 -2.26 3.58 -23.55
CA GLU A 672 -3.27 3.61 -22.49
C GLU A 672 -2.55 3.76 -21.15
N PRO A 673 -2.54 4.95 -20.52
CA PRO A 673 -1.83 5.16 -19.27
C PRO A 673 -2.50 4.44 -18.10
N GLU A 674 -1.70 4.02 -17.13
CA GLU A 674 -2.16 3.62 -15.81
C GLU A 674 -2.85 4.78 -15.06
N VAL A 675 -3.58 4.43 -14.01
CA VAL A 675 -4.22 5.44 -13.15
C VAL A 675 -3.16 6.11 -12.26
N GLY A 676 -3.20 7.45 -12.25
CA GLY A 676 -2.45 8.27 -11.31
C GLY A 676 -0.92 8.19 -11.45
N ALA A 677 -0.22 8.13 -10.31
CA ALA A 677 1.24 8.11 -10.23
C ALA A 677 1.85 6.89 -10.94
N ALA A 678 1.12 5.77 -11.04
CA ALA A 678 1.60 4.57 -11.70
C ALA A 678 1.86 4.78 -13.20
N ALA A 679 1.20 5.75 -13.84
CA ALA A 679 1.46 6.14 -15.24
C ALA A 679 2.91 6.62 -15.47
N MET A 680 3.60 7.07 -14.43
CA MET A 680 4.98 7.55 -14.51
C MET A 680 6.02 6.42 -14.44
N ARG A 681 5.60 5.16 -14.29
CA ARG A 681 6.51 4.01 -14.31
C ARG A 681 7.07 3.81 -15.71
N LEU A 682 8.39 3.60 -15.78
CA LEU A 682 9.06 3.36 -17.05
C LEU A 682 9.16 1.87 -17.37
N SER A 683 9.74 1.11 -16.44
CA SER A 683 10.17 -0.27 -16.66
C SER A 683 9.59 -1.22 -15.62
N ASN A 684 9.77 -2.53 -15.87
CA ASN A 684 9.52 -3.53 -14.86
C ASN A 684 10.31 -3.26 -13.59
N VAL A 685 9.65 -3.43 -12.46
CA VAL A 685 10.23 -3.12 -11.17
C VAL A 685 11.20 -4.23 -10.74
N SER A 686 12.33 -3.87 -10.14
CA SER A 686 13.25 -4.83 -9.52
C SER A 686 12.54 -5.59 -8.40
N MET A 687 12.26 -6.87 -8.64
CA MET A 687 11.56 -7.70 -7.67
C MET A 687 12.39 -7.94 -6.40
N LEU A 688 13.73 -7.94 -6.50
CA LEU A 688 14.62 -8.04 -5.32
C LEU A 688 14.53 -6.79 -4.44
N ALA A 689 14.53 -5.60 -5.05
CA ALA A 689 14.38 -4.34 -4.32
C ALA A 689 12.98 -4.23 -3.71
N GLY A 690 11.94 -4.65 -4.45
CA GLY A 690 10.57 -4.76 -3.92
C GLY A 690 10.49 -5.71 -2.73
N ALA A 691 11.13 -6.87 -2.79
CA ALA A 691 11.11 -7.85 -1.69
C ALA A 691 11.80 -7.35 -0.41
N ALA A 692 12.88 -6.57 -0.54
CA ALA A 692 13.54 -5.95 0.60
C ALA A 692 12.67 -4.87 1.25
N MET A 693 11.98 -4.07 0.42
CA MET A 693 11.03 -3.06 0.89
C MET A 693 9.82 -3.70 1.60
N MET A 694 9.24 -4.78 1.07
CA MET A 694 8.15 -5.51 1.74
C MET A 694 8.53 -5.89 3.17
N GLY A 695 9.73 -6.46 3.37
CA GLY A 695 10.19 -6.88 4.69
C GLY A 695 10.23 -5.72 5.69
N SER A 696 10.58 -4.52 5.22
CA SER A 696 10.51 -3.32 6.04
C SER A 696 9.08 -2.84 6.29
N LEU A 697 8.25 -2.78 5.26
CA LEU A 697 6.86 -2.33 5.41
C LEU A 697 6.04 -3.24 6.33
N GLU A 698 6.39 -4.52 6.43
CA GLU A 698 5.83 -5.41 7.45
C GLU A 698 6.22 -5.00 8.88
N VAL A 699 7.43 -4.48 9.11
CA VAL A 699 7.81 -3.91 10.42
C VAL A 699 7.04 -2.61 10.66
N PHE A 700 6.94 -1.73 9.67
CA PHE A 700 6.11 -0.51 9.77
C PHE A 700 4.64 -0.82 10.07
N SER A 701 4.10 -1.94 9.57
CA SER A 701 2.71 -2.35 9.85
C SER A 701 2.45 -2.71 11.32
N LYS A 702 3.50 -2.97 12.11
CA LYS A 702 3.40 -3.24 13.55
C LYS A 702 3.37 -1.96 14.40
N THR A 703 3.47 -0.79 13.77
CA THR A 703 3.52 0.51 14.45
C THR A 703 2.77 1.56 13.64
N SER A 704 2.83 2.81 14.08
CA SER A 704 2.31 3.97 13.37
C SER A 704 3.35 5.07 13.34
N MET A 705 3.28 5.93 12.32
CA MET A 705 4.14 7.12 12.24
C MET A 705 4.02 8.00 13.50
N THR A 706 2.82 8.11 14.07
CA THR A 706 2.60 8.83 15.33
C THR A 706 3.40 8.24 16.49
N GLN A 707 3.40 6.91 16.68
CA GLN A 707 4.17 6.27 17.75
C GLN A 707 5.68 6.42 17.51
N LEU A 708 6.13 6.21 16.26
CA LEU A 708 7.53 6.39 15.88
C LEU A 708 8.00 7.82 16.12
N ARG A 709 7.21 8.81 15.70
CA ARG A 709 7.52 10.21 15.88
C ARG A 709 7.55 10.62 17.34
N THR A 710 6.60 10.11 18.13
CA THR A 710 6.55 10.32 19.58
C THR A 710 7.84 9.84 20.25
N LYS A 711 8.26 8.60 19.98
CA LYS A 711 9.54 8.06 20.49
C LYS A 711 10.74 8.86 19.98
N SER A 712 10.76 9.22 18.69
CA SER A 712 11.86 10.01 18.10
C SER A 712 12.02 11.37 18.78
N ILE A 713 10.93 12.07 19.11
CA ILE A 713 11.02 13.36 19.79
C ILE A 713 11.65 13.23 21.17
N LEU A 714 11.24 12.23 21.96
CA LEU A 714 11.83 11.94 23.27
C LEU A 714 13.30 11.56 23.16
N LEU A 715 13.61 10.62 22.26
CA LEU A 715 14.94 10.06 22.11
C LEU A 715 15.93 11.13 21.61
N THR A 716 15.58 11.87 20.58
CA THR A 716 16.41 12.97 20.06
C THR A 716 16.48 14.14 21.04
N GLY A 717 15.41 14.44 21.77
CA GLY A 717 15.41 15.49 22.80
C GLY A 717 16.29 15.17 24.01
N LEU A 718 16.28 13.92 24.46
CA LEU A 718 17.19 13.41 25.46
C LEU A 718 18.64 13.52 24.99
N LEU A 719 18.93 13.09 23.76
CA LEU A 719 20.25 13.19 23.16
C LEU A 719 20.72 14.66 23.07
N GLU A 720 19.85 15.57 22.65
CA GLU A 720 20.12 17.01 22.63
C GLU A 720 20.46 17.56 24.02
N ARG A 721 19.68 17.18 25.05
CA ARG A 721 19.92 17.61 26.44
C ARG A 721 21.32 17.21 26.92
N GLU A 722 21.69 15.95 26.74
CA GLU A 722 22.99 15.45 27.21
C GLU A 722 24.16 15.98 26.37
N LEU A 723 23.99 16.14 25.06
CA LEU A 723 25.00 16.78 24.20
C LEU A 723 25.26 18.24 24.61
N ARG A 724 24.22 19.00 24.97
CA ARG A 724 24.39 20.39 25.44
C ARG A 724 25.12 20.47 26.77
N ARG A 725 24.91 19.51 27.67
CA ARG A 725 25.68 19.38 28.91
C ARG A 725 27.15 19.08 28.61
N LEU A 726 27.42 18.18 27.66
CA LEU A 726 28.79 17.84 27.26
C LEU A 726 29.51 19.01 26.54
N ALA A 727 28.77 19.80 25.76
CA ALA A 727 29.32 20.93 25.00
C ALA A 727 29.70 22.14 25.86
N ARG A 728 29.15 22.27 27.08
CA ARG A 728 29.43 23.35 28.04
C ARG A 728 30.16 22.81 29.28
N PRO A 729 31.50 22.80 29.31
CA PRO A 729 32.24 22.53 30.53
C PRO A 729 31.87 23.57 31.61
N SER A 730 31.91 23.18 32.87
CA SER A 730 31.46 23.95 34.04
C SER A 730 32.21 25.25 34.34
N ASP A 731 33.17 25.66 33.50
CA ASP A 731 33.97 26.88 33.64
C ASP A 731 33.52 27.93 32.62
N ASP A 732 33.24 29.16 33.09
CA ASP A 732 32.74 30.29 32.29
C ASP A 732 33.69 30.74 31.14
N GLU A 733 34.92 30.23 31.09
CA GLU A 733 35.91 30.50 30.03
C GLU A 733 36.09 29.35 29.02
N ALA A 734 35.37 28.24 29.16
CA ALA A 734 35.57 27.07 28.29
C ALA A 734 34.94 27.26 26.90
N THR A 735 35.77 27.14 25.85
CA THR A 735 35.33 27.19 24.45
C THR A 735 34.41 25.99 24.12
N GLU A 736 33.20 26.27 23.64
CA GLU A 736 32.26 25.23 23.18
C GLU A 736 32.85 24.45 21.98
N ILE A 737 33.16 23.17 22.20
CA ILE A 737 33.88 22.30 21.23
C ILE A 737 33.05 22.11 19.95
N PHE A 738 31.75 21.88 20.11
CA PHE A 738 30.81 21.71 19.00
C PHE A 738 29.47 22.38 19.31
N LYS A 739 28.81 22.84 18.24
CA LYS A 739 27.46 23.39 18.27
C LYS A 739 26.48 22.44 17.58
N ILE A 740 25.30 22.24 18.15
CA ILE A 740 24.20 21.58 17.44
C ILE A 740 23.60 22.58 16.46
N ILE A 741 23.73 22.33 15.15
CA ILE A 741 23.19 23.23 14.12
C ILE A 741 21.75 22.86 13.70
N THR A 742 21.25 21.72 14.17
CA THR A 742 19.87 21.32 13.99
C THR A 742 18.96 22.22 14.82
N PRO A 743 17.78 22.65 14.31
CA PRO A 743 16.84 23.45 15.09
C PRO A 743 16.48 22.82 16.43
N GLU A 744 16.41 23.65 17.48
CA GLU A 744 16.10 23.20 18.85
C GLU A 744 14.62 22.79 18.97
N ASP A 745 13.73 23.51 18.28
CA ASP A 745 12.30 23.22 18.22
C ASP A 745 12.07 21.81 17.64
N PRO A 746 11.51 20.87 18.41
CA PRO A 746 11.24 19.52 17.94
C PRO A 746 10.36 19.47 16.68
N CYS A 747 9.50 20.47 16.46
CA CYS A 747 8.65 20.59 15.26
C CYS A 747 9.44 20.92 14.00
N GLN A 748 10.68 21.40 14.14
CA GLN A 748 11.56 21.82 13.05
C GLN A 748 12.75 20.86 12.84
N ARG A 749 12.68 19.64 13.40
CA ARG A 749 13.68 18.59 13.17
C ARG A 749 13.12 17.17 13.16
N GLY A 750 13.83 16.28 12.46
CA GLY A 750 13.62 14.83 12.52
C GLY A 750 14.40 14.16 13.65
N ALA A 751 14.73 12.88 13.48
CA ALA A 751 15.54 12.11 14.43
C ALA A 751 17.02 12.53 14.48
N GLN A 752 17.52 13.23 13.46
CA GLN A 752 18.93 13.62 13.32
C GLN A 752 19.28 14.85 14.16
N LEU A 753 20.46 14.85 14.78
CA LEU A 753 21.19 16.03 15.22
C LEU A 753 22.53 16.14 14.48
N SER A 754 22.90 17.36 14.12
CA SER A 754 24.12 17.68 13.40
C SER A 754 25.06 18.49 14.28
N LEU A 755 26.19 17.89 14.65
CA LEU A 755 27.19 18.45 15.56
C LEU A 755 28.29 19.10 14.74
N ARG A 756 28.29 20.43 14.67
CA ARG A 756 29.33 21.20 13.98
C ARG A 756 30.44 21.55 14.98
N PHE A 757 31.59 20.91 14.82
CA PHE A 757 32.77 21.22 15.61
C PHE A 757 33.31 22.57 15.20
N GLN A 758 33.61 23.44 16.16
CA GLN A 758 33.99 24.83 15.91
C GLN A 758 35.32 25.22 16.54
N ALA A 759 35.82 24.41 17.48
CA ALA A 759 37.09 24.63 18.15
C ALA A 759 37.85 23.32 18.32
N VAL A 760 39.16 23.45 18.52
CA VAL A 760 40.03 22.38 19.02
C VAL A 760 40.29 22.67 20.50
N PRO A 761 40.05 21.70 21.41
CA PRO A 761 40.36 21.87 22.83
C PRO A 761 41.85 22.15 23.07
N PRO A 762 42.21 22.98 24.06
CA PRO A 762 43.61 23.14 24.47
C PRO A 762 44.22 21.79 24.86
N GLY A 763 45.41 21.50 24.33
CA GLY A 763 46.12 20.24 24.61
C GLY A 763 45.84 19.12 23.61
N ALA A 764 44.86 19.28 22.72
CA ALA A 764 44.61 18.28 21.68
C ALA A 764 45.76 18.22 20.67
N ALA A 765 46.04 17.03 20.14
CA ALA A 765 47.15 16.80 19.20
C ALA A 765 46.96 17.47 17.83
N GLU A 766 45.72 17.79 17.45
CA GLU A 766 45.39 18.38 16.15
C GLU A 766 45.53 19.90 16.14
N GLU A 767 46.06 20.44 15.04
CA GLU A 767 46.20 21.89 14.90
C GLU A 767 44.97 22.58 14.29
N ASN A 768 44.05 21.81 13.68
CA ASN A 768 42.85 22.37 13.06
C ASN A 768 41.58 21.56 13.32
N VAL A 769 40.44 22.25 13.29
CA VAL A 769 39.12 21.71 13.63
C VAL A 769 38.72 20.53 12.71
N THR A 770 39.13 20.55 11.44
CA THR A 770 38.80 19.47 10.49
C THR A 770 39.48 18.17 10.88
N ALA A 771 40.78 18.22 11.12
CA ALA A 771 41.56 17.06 11.56
C ALA A 771 41.04 16.54 12.90
N PHE A 772 40.73 17.45 13.83
CA PHE A 772 40.18 17.10 15.14
C PHE A 772 38.83 16.38 15.00
N THR A 773 37.91 16.92 14.21
CA THR A 773 36.59 16.31 13.99
C THR A 773 36.69 14.91 13.38
N LEU A 774 37.57 14.75 12.38
CA LEU A 774 37.82 13.44 11.76
C LEU A 774 38.39 12.44 12.76
N ARG A 775 39.26 12.90 13.68
CA ARG A 775 39.81 12.04 14.72
C ARG A 775 38.73 11.65 15.74
N VAL A 776 37.89 12.58 16.19
CA VAL A 776 36.74 12.28 17.05
C VAL A 776 35.82 11.24 16.38
N HIS A 777 35.50 11.42 15.09
CA HIS A 777 34.67 10.47 14.34
C HIS A 777 35.30 9.07 14.28
N ARG A 778 36.61 8.97 14.02
CA ARG A 778 37.34 7.68 14.05
C ARG A 778 37.37 7.04 15.44
N GLN A 779 37.51 7.84 16.49
CA GLN A 779 37.48 7.36 17.88
C GLN A 779 36.10 6.82 18.28
N LEU A 780 35.02 7.44 17.78
CA LEU A 780 33.67 6.91 17.91
C LEU A 780 33.52 5.56 17.19
N GLU A 781 33.98 5.46 15.93
CA GLU A 781 33.95 4.20 15.17
C GLU A 781 34.73 3.08 15.87
N ALA A 782 35.92 3.38 16.40
CA ALA A 782 36.73 2.43 17.17
C ALA A 782 36.06 1.98 18.48
N ARG A 783 35.14 2.79 19.02
CA ARG A 783 34.29 2.46 20.17
C ARG A 783 32.95 1.87 19.74
N GLY A 784 32.80 1.38 18.50
CA GLY A 784 31.57 0.73 18.03
C GLY A 784 30.38 1.67 17.85
N VAL A 785 30.62 2.97 17.63
CA VAL A 785 29.59 3.97 17.33
C VAL A 785 29.61 4.30 15.84
N ILE A 786 28.52 3.97 15.15
CA ILE A 786 28.38 4.18 13.71
C ILE A 786 27.57 5.44 13.46
N THR A 787 28.22 6.46 12.90
CA THR A 787 27.67 7.80 12.60
C THR A 787 28.18 8.29 11.25
N ASP A 788 27.70 9.45 10.78
CA ASP A 788 28.09 10.03 9.49
C ASP A 788 28.94 11.29 9.69
N TYR A 789 30.04 11.41 8.94
CA TYR A 789 30.84 12.64 8.87
C TYR A 789 30.51 13.44 7.60
N ARG A 790 30.42 14.77 7.73
CA ARG A 790 30.21 15.71 6.62
C ARG A 790 31.19 16.86 6.68
N ASN A 791 31.72 17.19 5.50
CA ASN A 791 32.59 18.33 5.36
C ASN A 791 31.79 19.66 5.37
N PRO A 792 32.37 20.73 5.92
CA PRO A 792 33.48 20.72 6.88
C PRO A 792 32.98 20.42 8.31
N ASN A 793 33.71 19.57 9.03
CA ASN A 793 33.74 19.49 10.51
C ASN A 793 32.40 19.16 11.17
N LEU A 794 31.61 18.27 10.56
CA LEU A 794 30.29 17.95 11.05
C LEU A 794 30.11 16.44 11.26
N ILE A 795 29.60 16.05 12.42
CA ILE A 795 29.16 14.67 12.69
C ILE A 795 27.64 14.66 12.81
N ARG A 796 26.96 13.83 12.02
CA ARG A 796 25.50 13.61 12.13
C ARG A 796 25.24 12.35 12.94
N VAL A 797 24.35 12.49 13.91
CA VAL A 797 23.86 11.40 14.74
C VAL A 797 22.35 11.31 14.60
N ALA A 798 21.83 10.14 14.23
CA ALA A 798 20.41 9.96 13.96
C ALA A 798 19.89 8.67 14.61
N PRO A 799 19.51 8.71 15.89
CA PRO A 799 18.88 7.57 16.53
C PRO A 799 17.47 7.31 15.97
N ALA A 800 17.31 6.22 15.22
CA ALA A 800 16.04 5.88 14.59
C ALA A 800 15.13 5.12 15.58
N PRO A 801 13.86 5.54 15.76
CA PRO A 801 12.98 5.02 16.82
C PRO A 801 12.62 3.53 16.66
N LEU A 802 12.71 2.98 15.45
CA LEU A 802 12.40 1.56 15.18
C LEU A 802 13.31 0.58 15.91
N TYR A 803 14.57 0.96 16.12
CA TYR A 803 15.57 0.04 16.66
C TYR A 803 16.52 0.67 17.65
N CYS A 804 16.61 2.00 17.78
CA CYS A 804 17.40 2.64 18.83
C CYS A 804 16.65 2.63 20.16
N ARG A 805 17.42 2.40 21.22
CA ARG A 805 16.99 2.45 22.62
C ARG A 805 17.31 3.81 23.23
N PHE A 806 16.67 4.15 24.34
CA PHE A 806 17.07 5.29 25.17
C PHE A 806 18.44 5.05 25.79
N ALA A 807 18.76 3.83 26.25
CA ALA A 807 20.09 3.46 26.72
C ALA A 807 21.20 3.69 25.68
N ASP A 808 20.90 3.52 24.37
CA ASP A 808 21.87 3.79 23.31
C ASP A 808 22.31 5.28 23.31
N VAL A 809 21.46 6.20 23.79
CA VAL A 809 21.81 7.62 23.97
C VAL A 809 22.83 7.79 25.10
N GLY A 810 22.60 7.17 26.26
CA GLY A 810 23.55 7.20 27.38
C GLY A 810 24.90 6.62 27.02
N ASP A 811 24.90 5.44 26.38
CA ASP A 811 26.10 4.78 25.90
C ASP A 811 26.85 5.66 24.88
N PHE A 812 26.13 6.32 23.98
CA PHE A 812 26.71 7.25 23.01
C PHE A 812 27.40 8.44 23.67
N ILE A 813 26.73 9.08 24.65
CA ILE A 813 27.29 10.23 25.37
C ILE A 813 28.56 9.84 26.11
N CYS A 814 28.56 8.69 26.79
CA CYS A 814 29.75 8.16 27.47
C CYS A 814 30.91 7.95 26.48
N ARG A 815 30.64 7.29 25.34
CA ARG A 815 31.67 7.03 24.31
C ARG A 815 32.17 8.30 23.62
N LEU A 816 31.31 9.29 23.40
CA LEU A 816 31.69 10.60 22.87
C LEU A 816 32.56 11.36 23.87
N GLN A 817 32.19 11.36 25.16
CA GLN A 817 32.99 11.98 26.20
C GLN A 817 34.38 11.34 26.31
N SER A 818 34.48 10.01 26.32
CA SER A 818 35.77 9.31 26.28
C SER A 818 36.56 9.63 25.01
N ALA A 819 35.91 9.67 23.85
CA ALA A 819 36.55 10.01 22.58
C ALA A 819 37.07 11.46 22.55
N LEU A 820 36.44 12.39 23.27
CA LEU A 820 36.93 13.76 23.43
C LEU A 820 38.04 13.88 24.46
N PHE A 821 38.01 13.07 25.53
CA PHE A 821 39.01 13.08 26.59
C PHE A 821 40.35 12.46 26.16
N ASP A 822 40.31 11.42 25.33
CA ASP A 822 41.51 10.72 24.86
C ASP A 822 42.28 11.50 23.76
N LEU A 823 41.75 12.63 23.30
CA LEU A 823 42.32 13.48 22.25
C LEU A 823 42.85 14.78 22.83
#